data_AF-A0A7V4I8X3-F1
#
_entry.id   AF-A0A7V4I8X3-F1
#
_cell.length_a   1.000
_cell.length_b   1.000
_cell.length_c   1.000
_cell.angle_alpha   90.00
_cell.angle_beta   90.00
_cell.angle_gamma   90.00
#
_symmetry.space_group_name_H-M   'P 1'
#
loop_
_entity.id
_entity.type
_entity.pdbx_description
1 polymer ?
#
loop_
_entity_poly.entity_id
_entity_poly.type
_entity_poly.pdbx_seq_one_letter_code
_entity_poly.pdbx_strand_id
1 'polypeptide(L)'
;MKRTIIIILLAFLALFEKGCIKEVYNLDKLSDKMKLSPVFAFPAAKGDISLADIIKPDDTIRFDNDNFIRIVLKKNSVFDMKLKDFYNFSDIASLDRGYVFGEVMFSNFQSVKNITLNTISLNFSPALRATFLSLDDGNLHDFPAFPSTNTGEHSFGPFTGFEYALLSSGMLKIKVRNNLTAPLSDIKVHVYNSPDHSEVTPEVTIPSLLPGETDSISINIAGRNIRNNMVAAIVFTGSPGASNVIVDMDQTVEFTLQGYDLEAVSGRLVVPEQLLGSPSGKDTIDLDPGTDIEIESGKISAGSLAYTATSASPLNTTIKISLPSTSRSGSPVTENISIPPNQTVNGSVSLDNTTADFSTDINKPFNRLPVNYEIRVSSGGNLINFSSLDEVHLNLSMPDPDIDYLKGYFGQKSEEIDRDTIFTELDDFLRKIDGTFHISDPSIKLKYTNSFGIPVGITFEAKGKRGASVVNLDLAPFNIDYPVYPVREITSSYTIDKTNSKLPDIISLPPTEVSFSGSGKLNPATPPGTRNNYVYGNSSFSASLEIEVPMELRINNLQFADTIDNFLKSDDGDDDSPLKPENMEFFRLKITASNGFPLGASLKIILHDSLTATNLYTINAPDIFKPALVDASGKVTSAVESETIINFDSEFFSKSSQADKMIFVFNLITSGGGTKDVKFYSDYKLNFKANLLVKPNLNF
;
A
#
# COMPACT_ATOMS: atom_id res chain seq x y z
N MET A 1 11.79 -37.98 78.58
CA MET A 1 10.60 -38.61 79.20
C MET A 1 10.82 -38.73 80.72
N LYS A 2 10.46 -37.70 81.51
CA LYS A 2 10.47 -37.75 83.01
C LYS A 2 9.80 -36.54 83.69
N ARG A 3 9.46 -35.47 82.94
CA ARG A 3 8.70 -34.31 83.46
C ARG A 3 7.23 -34.25 83.05
N THR A 4 6.82 -34.90 81.96
CA THR A 4 5.42 -34.89 81.48
C THR A 4 4.52 -35.87 82.24
N ILE A 5 5.09 -36.95 82.78
CA ILE A 5 4.37 -37.97 83.58
C ILE A 5 3.89 -37.42 84.93
N ILE A 6 4.57 -36.40 85.47
CA ILE A 6 4.26 -35.80 86.78
C ILE A 6 2.99 -34.92 86.71
N ILE A 7 2.71 -34.28 85.58
CA ILE A 7 1.57 -33.36 85.43
C ILE A 7 0.25 -34.12 85.24
N ILE A 8 0.28 -35.28 84.59
CA ILE A 8 -0.89 -36.15 84.41
C ILE A 8 -1.27 -36.84 85.73
N LEU A 9 -0.28 -37.19 86.55
CA LEU A 9 -0.51 -37.76 87.89
C LEU A 9 -1.12 -36.73 88.87
N LEU A 10 -0.78 -35.44 88.74
CA LEU A 10 -1.31 -34.33 89.55
C LEU A 10 -2.75 -33.94 89.16
N ALA A 11 -3.13 -34.08 87.88
CA ALA A 11 -4.50 -33.83 87.44
C ALA A 11 -5.47 -34.98 87.82
N PHE A 12 -4.98 -36.22 87.90
CA PHE A 12 -5.77 -37.37 88.34
C PHE A 12 -6.00 -37.38 89.86
N LEU A 13 -5.05 -36.87 90.66
CA LEU A 13 -5.22 -36.74 92.11
C LEU A 13 -6.25 -35.66 92.52
N ALA A 14 -6.55 -34.69 91.65
CA ALA A 14 -7.50 -33.61 91.96
C ALA A 14 -8.98 -34.01 91.77
N LEU A 15 -9.28 -35.19 91.23
CA LEU A 15 -10.65 -35.67 90.97
C LEU A 15 -11.19 -36.65 92.02
N PHE A 16 -10.44 -36.95 93.09
CA PHE A 16 -10.84 -37.92 94.12
C PHE A 16 -11.23 -37.34 95.48
N GLU A 17 -11.32 -36.01 95.62
CA GLU A 17 -11.89 -35.40 96.82
C GLU A 17 -13.37 -35.12 96.64
N LYS A 18 -14.21 -36.15 96.81
CA LYS A 18 -15.53 -36.16 97.50
C LYS A 18 -16.27 -37.46 97.16
N GLY A 19 -16.08 -38.49 98.00
CA GLY A 19 -16.87 -39.71 97.93
C GLY A 19 -16.24 -40.89 98.64
N CYS A 20 -16.25 -40.88 99.98
CA CYS A 20 -15.99 -42.08 100.77
C CYS A 20 -17.14 -43.08 100.58
N ILE A 21 -16.92 -44.12 99.78
CA ILE A 21 -17.58 -45.42 99.97
C ILE A 21 -16.45 -46.44 100.12
N LYS A 22 -16.26 -46.92 101.36
CA LYS A 22 -15.35 -48.02 101.68
C LYS A 22 -16.02 -49.33 101.25
N GLU A 23 -15.82 -49.73 100.02
CA GLU A 23 -15.93 -51.14 99.63
C GLU A 23 -14.56 -51.62 99.17
N VAL A 24 -14.10 -52.71 99.80
CA VAL A 24 -12.82 -53.35 99.51
C VAL A 24 -12.94 -54.05 98.16
N TYR A 25 -12.57 -53.33 97.09
CA TYR A 25 -12.40 -53.92 95.77
C TYR A 25 -11.23 -54.89 95.79
N ASN A 26 -11.51 -56.15 95.47
CA ASN A 26 -10.51 -57.18 95.28
C ASN A 26 -9.83 -56.96 93.91
N LEU A 27 -8.67 -56.31 93.93
CA LEU A 27 -7.90 -55.88 92.75
C LEU A 27 -7.28 -57.06 91.97
N ASP A 28 -7.31 -58.28 92.51
CA ASP A 28 -6.75 -59.49 91.87
C ASP A 28 -7.63 -60.08 90.74
N LYS A 29 -8.69 -59.36 90.32
CA LYS A 29 -9.56 -59.73 89.18
C LYS A 29 -9.53 -58.72 88.02
N LEU A 30 -8.67 -57.71 88.07
CA LEU A 30 -8.45 -56.83 86.92
C LEU A 30 -7.49 -57.49 85.92
N SER A 31 -7.94 -57.61 84.68
CA SER A 31 -7.12 -58.01 83.53
C SER A 31 -5.83 -57.18 83.48
N ASP A 32 -4.68 -57.83 83.25
CA ASP A 32 -3.36 -57.18 83.05
C ASP A 32 -3.29 -56.25 81.81
N LYS A 33 -4.41 -56.10 81.09
CA LYS A 33 -4.56 -55.23 79.92
C LYS A 33 -5.70 -54.26 80.14
N MET A 34 -5.41 -52.96 80.12
CA MET A 34 -6.41 -51.89 80.19
C MET A 34 -6.69 -51.38 78.78
N LYS A 35 -7.93 -51.55 78.30
CA LYS A 35 -8.39 -50.98 77.02
C LYS A 35 -9.13 -49.66 77.26
N LEU A 36 -8.62 -48.57 76.70
CA LEU A 36 -9.24 -47.25 76.77
C LEU A 36 -9.61 -46.79 75.35
N SER A 37 -10.88 -46.44 75.13
CA SER A 37 -11.37 -45.95 73.82
C SER A 37 -12.10 -44.60 73.95
N PRO A 38 -11.41 -43.52 74.37
CA PRO A 38 -12.02 -42.20 74.52
C PRO A 38 -12.38 -41.62 73.15
N VAL A 39 -13.48 -40.84 73.08
CA VAL A 39 -13.81 -40.04 71.91
C VAL A 39 -13.34 -38.63 72.14
N PHE A 40 -12.43 -38.15 71.31
CA PHE A 40 -11.96 -36.76 71.32
C PHE A 40 -12.60 -35.99 70.17
N ALA A 41 -12.97 -34.72 70.41
CA ALA A 41 -13.47 -33.80 69.39
C ALA A 41 -12.61 -32.55 69.38
N PHE A 42 -12.07 -32.19 68.21
CA PHE A 42 -11.19 -31.05 68.00
C PHE A 42 -11.72 -30.16 66.87
N PRO A 43 -11.73 -28.83 67.00
CA PRO A 43 -11.91 -27.96 65.85
C PRO A 43 -10.68 -28.13 64.95
N ALA A 44 -10.88 -28.53 63.69
CA ALA A 44 -9.79 -28.76 62.75
C ALA A 44 -9.49 -27.52 61.92
N ALA A 45 -10.53 -26.87 61.37
CA ALA A 45 -10.38 -25.67 60.56
C ALA A 45 -11.66 -24.82 60.56
N LYS A 46 -11.52 -23.51 60.36
CA LYS A 46 -12.60 -22.58 60.06
C LYS A 46 -12.10 -21.54 59.07
N GLY A 47 -12.88 -21.21 58.06
CA GLY A 47 -12.54 -20.17 57.08
C GLY A 47 -13.77 -19.47 56.50
N ASP A 48 -13.54 -18.27 55.99
CA ASP A 48 -14.41 -17.49 55.10
C ASP A 48 -13.53 -17.14 53.89
N ILE A 49 -13.95 -17.52 52.69
CA ILE A 49 -13.20 -17.31 51.45
C ILE A 49 -14.15 -16.70 50.41
N SER A 50 -13.77 -15.56 49.84
CA SER A 50 -14.37 -15.00 48.63
C SER A 50 -13.45 -15.17 47.40
N LEU A 51 -14.00 -15.03 46.19
CA LEU A 51 -13.15 -15.04 44.98
C LEU A 51 -12.20 -13.83 44.94
N ALA A 52 -12.61 -12.69 45.50
CA ALA A 52 -11.76 -11.50 45.64
C ALA A 52 -10.57 -11.72 46.61
N ASP A 53 -10.63 -12.72 47.49
CA ASP A 53 -9.50 -13.10 48.34
C ASP A 53 -8.48 -13.97 47.60
N ILE A 54 -8.93 -14.74 46.61
CA ILE A 54 -8.12 -15.68 45.83
C ILE A 54 -7.46 -14.98 44.62
N ILE A 55 -8.23 -14.14 43.93
CA ILE A 55 -7.83 -13.49 42.68
C ILE A 55 -7.97 -11.99 42.82
N LYS A 56 -6.90 -11.25 42.49
CA LYS A 56 -6.92 -9.78 42.47
C LYS A 56 -7.17 -9.29 41.04
N PRO A 57 -7.96 -8.22 40.87
CA PRO A 57 -8.20 -7.66 39.55
C PRO A 57 -6.91 -7.04 39.01
N ASP A 58 -6.67 -7.25 37.72
CA ASP A 58 -5.55 -6.72 36.95
C ASP A 58 -5.98 -6.47 35.50
N ASP A 59 -5.04 -6.31 34.57
CA ASP A 59 -5.34 -6.09 33.16
C ASP A 59 -6.01 -7.32 32.49
N THR A 60 -5.83 -8.51 33.07
CA THR A 60 -6.38 -9.79 32.58
C THR A 60 -7.68 -10.16 33.26
N ILE A 61 -7.88 -9.80 34.53
CA ILE A 61 -9.06 -10.15 35.31
C ILE A 61 -9.74 -8.87 35.76
N ARG A 62 -10.90 -8.58 35.17
CA ARG A 62 -11.72 -7.40 35.48
C ARG A 62 -12.90 -7.79 36.36
N PHE A 63 -13.14 -7.01 37.40
CA PHE A 63 -14.41 -7.00 38.12
C PHE A 63 -15.23 -5.81 37.63
N ASP A 64 -16.41 -6.08 37.07
CA ASP A 64 -17.35 -5.05 36.65
C ASP A 64 -17.95 -4.34 37.89
N ASN A 65 -18.67 -3.23 37.69
CA ASN A 65 -19.27 -2.43 38.77
C ASN A 65 -20.21 -3.21 39.69
N ASP A 66 -20.79 -4.30 39.20
CA ASP A 66 -21.68 -5.19 39.95
C ASP A 66 -20.96 -6.41 40.53
N ASN A 67 -19.62 -6.40 40.55
CA ASN A 67 -18.71 -7.48 40.96
C ASN A 67 -18.64 -8.68 40.00
N PHE A 68 -19.24 -8.60 38.82
CA PHE A 68 -19.16 -9.69 37.84
C PHE A 68 -17.74 -9.85 37.30
N ILE A 69 -17.27 -11.10 37.18
CA ILE A 69 -15.89 -11.40 36.81
C ILE A 69 -15.78 -11.62 35.30
N ARG A 70 -14.82 -10.96 34.65
CA ARG A 70 -14.45 -11.21 33.26
C ARG A 70 -12.94 -11.37 33.10
N ILE A 71 -12.55 -12.27 32.21
CA ILE A 71 -11.16 -12.39 31.76
C ILE A 71 -11.03 -11.57 30.47
N VAL A 72 -10.13 -10.61 30.42
CA VAL A 72 -9.93 -9.68 29.30
C VAL A 72 -8.48 -9.77 28.83
N LEU A 73 -8.25 -10.26 27.61
CA LEU A 73 -6.91 -10.29 27.02
C LEU A 73 -6.82 -9.23 25.94
N LYS A 74 -5.85 -8.31 26.05
CA LYS A 74 -5.62 -7.26 25.06
C LYS A 74 -4.27 -7.44 24.40
N LYS A 75 -4.26 -7.37 23.07
CA LYS A 75 -3.03 -7.31 22.29
C LYS A 75 -3.12 -6.12 21.33
N ASN A 76 -2.30 -5.12 21.59
CA ASN A 76 -2.19 -3.95 20.72
C ASN A 76 -1.34 -4.30 19.49
N SER A 77 -1.59 -3.61 18.38
CA SER A 77 -0.80 -3.71 17.15
C SER A 77 -0.62 -5.15 16.66
N VAL A 78 -1.71 -5.92 16.60
CA VAL A 78 -1.69 -7.26 16.02
C VAL A 78 -1.47 -7.23 14.52
N PHE A 79 -1.74 -6.09 13.89
CA PHE A 79 -1.63 -5.89 12.45
C PHE A 79 -1.38 -4.41 12.15
N ASP A 80 -0.39 -4.14 11.29
CA ASP A 80 0.00 -2.79 10.83
C ASP A 80 0.36 -2.89 9.35
N MET A 81 -0.26 -2.05 8.53
CA MET A 81 -0.08 -2.00 7.07
C MET A 81 0.04 -0.55 6.63
N LYS A 82 0.97 -0.25 5.72
CA LYS A 82 1.18 1.09 5.15
C LYS A 82 1.05 1.06 3.64
N LEU A 83 0.63 2.16 3.03
CA LEU A 83 0.43 2.24 1.58
C LEU A 83 1.67 1.82 0.78
N LYS A 84 2.85 2.24 1.24
CA LYS A 84 4.15 1.92 0.65
C LYS A 84 4.48 0.42 0.63
N ASP A 85 3.81 -0.39 1.45
CA ASP A 85 4.02 -1.84 1.47
C ASP A 85 3.31 -2.50 0.27
N PHE A 86 2.32 -1.83 -0.33
CA PHE A 86 1.49 -2.35 -1.42
C PHE A 86 1.68 -1.63 -2.76
N TYR A 87 2.04 -0.35 -2.73
CA TYR A 87 2.15 0.48 -3.93
C TYR A 87 3.44 1.30 -3.89
N ASN A 88 4.16 1.27 -5.00
CA ASN A 88 5.28 2.16 -5.24
C ASN A 88 4.87 3.16 -6.32
N PHE A 89 4.73 4.43 -5.94
CA PHE A 89 4.41 5.53 -6.86
C PHE A 89 5.64 6.34 -7.27
N SER A 90 6.83 5.87 -6.93
CA SER A 90 8.10 6.44 -7.39
C SER A 90 8.35 6.09 -8.85
N ASP A 91 8.83 7.07 -9.63
CA ASP A 91 9.25 6.91 -11.03
C ASP A 91 8.16 6.35 -11.98
N ILE A 92 6.89 6.40 -11.58
CA ILE A 92 5.80 5.82 -12.38
C ILE A 92 5.55 6.58 -13.68
N ALA A 93 5.98 7.85 -13.79
CA ALA A 93 5.70 8.69 -14.94
C ALA A 93 6.99 8.90 -15.75
N SER A 94 6.97 8.50 -17.03
CA SER A 94 8.10 8.73 -17.93
C SER A 94 7.67 9.02 -19.37
N LEU A 95 8.49 9.81 -20.07
CA LEU A 95 8.37 10.08 -21.49
C LEU A 95 9.77 10.12 -22.09
N ASP A 96 9.95 9.46 -23.23
CA ASP A 96 11.20 9.48 -23.99
C ASP A 96 10.89 9.69 -25.47
N ARG A 97 11.29 10.83 -26.02
CA ARG A 97 10.86 11.30 -27.34
C ARG A 97 11.91 12.07 -28.09
N GLY A 98 12.14 11.69 -29.34
CA GLY A 98 12.86 12.49 -30.33
C GLY A 98 11.92 13.28 -31.21
N TYR A 99 12.22 14.56 -31.43
CA TYR A 99 11.50 15.45 -32.33
C TYR A 99 12.46 15.94 -33.41
N VAL A 100 12.23 15.47 -34.65
CA VAL A 100 12.97 15.94 -35.83
C VAL A 100 12.57 17.38 -36.15
N PHE A 101 13.52 18.18 -36.62
CA PHE A 101 13.28 19.59 -36.92
C PHE A 101 12.44 19.79 -38.17
N GLY A 102 12.50 18.87 -39.12
CA GLY A 102 11.75 19.00 -40.37
C GLY A 102 12.29 20.14 -41.21
N GLU A 103 11.45 20.80 -41.98
CA GLU A 103 11.86 21.87 -42.88
C GLU A 103 11.95 23.21 -42.14
N VAL A 104 12.90 24.06 -42.53
CA VAL A 104 13.05 25.40 -41.94
C VAL A 104 12.98 26.49 -43.00
N MET A 105 12.27 27.56 -42.68
CA MET A 105 12.27 28.79 -43.47
C MET A 105 13.62 29.49 -43.35
N PHE A 106 14.06 30.18 -44.41
CA PHE A 106 15.19 31.11 -44.35
C PHE A 106 14.91 32.39 -45.16
N SER A 107 15.79 33.39 -45.00
CA SER A 107 15.53 34.73 -45.52
C SER A 107 15.44 34.78 -47.05
N ASN A 108 14.46 35.54 -47.54
CA ASN A 108 14.37 35.94 -48.94
C ASN A 108 15.66 36.65 -49.39
N PHE A 109 15.98 36.55 -50.68
CA PHE A 109 17.14 37.23 -51.27
C PHE A 109 16.76 37.98 -52.55
N GLN A 110 17.52 39.01 -52.88
CA GLN A 110 17.33 39.78 -54.11
C GLN A 110 18.66 40.33 -54.60
N SER A 111 18.86 40.37 -55.93
CA SER A 111 19.95 41.08 -56.59
C SER A 111 19.45 41.72 -57.88
N VAL A 112 20.01 42.88 -58.20
CA VAL A 112 19.72 43.64 -59.42
C VAL A 112 20.99 43.71 -60.27
N LYS A 113 20.85 43.51 -61.59
CA LYS A 113 21.92 43.59 -62.57
C LYS A 113 21.48 44.43 -63.75
N ASN A 114 22.24 45.47 -64.05
CA ASN A 114 22.02 46.30 -65.22
C ASN A 114 22.94 45.85 -66.36
N ILE A 115 22.34 45.51 -67.49
CA ILE A 115 23.06 45.23 -68.74
C ILE A 115 22.90 46.46 -69.63
N THR A 116 24.01 47.15 -69.91
CA THR A 116 23.98 48.36 -70.74
C THR A 116 23.82 48.02 -72.22
N LEU A 117 23.32 48.97 -73.01
CA LEU A 117 23.29 48.87 -74.47
C LEU A 117 24.70 48.67 -75.03
N ASN A 118 25.72 49.31 -74.43
CA ASN A 118 27.13 49.02 -74.74
C ASN A 118 27.48 47.55 -74.56
N THR A 119 27.09 46.94 -73.43
CA THR A 119 27.29 45.52 -73.15
C THR A 119 26.59 44.61 -74.16
N ILE A 120 25.36 44.94 -74.54
CA ILE A 120 24.61 44.19 -75.56
C ILE A 120 25.34 44.30 -76.91
N SER A 121 25.76 45.52 -77.28
CA SER A 121 26.37 45.83 -78.57
C SER A 121 27.74 45.18 -78.81
N LEU A 122 28.45 44.79 -77.74
CA LEU A 122 29.71 44.02 -77.83
C LEU A 122 29.54 42.73 -78.65
N ASN A 123 28.33 42.18 -78.67
CA ASN A 123 28.00 40.93 -79.34
C ASN A 123 27.37 41.16 -80.73
N PHE A 124 27.28 42.40 -81.20
CA PHE A 124 26.85 42.73 -82.56
C PHE A 124 28.00 42.53 -83.56
N SER A 125 27.68 42.56 -84.86
CA SER A 125 28.72 42.67 -85.89
C SER A 125 29.49 43.99 -85.74
N PRO A 126 30.79 44.06 -86.09
CA PRO A 126 31.58 45.29 -85.95
C PRO A 126 30.94 46.51 -86.63
N ALA A 127 30.27 46.30 -87.78
CA ALA A 127 29.57 47.34 -88.50
C ALA A 127 28.34 47.85 -87.74
N LEU A 128 27.49 46.94 -87.24
CA LEU A 128 26.28 47.33 -86.49
C LEU A 128 26.67 48.04 -85.18
N ARG A 129 27.71 47.56 -84.50
CA ARG A 129 28.21 48.23 -83.30
C ARG A 129 28.74 49.63 -83.57
N ALA A 130 29.50 49.82 -84.66
CA ALA A 130 30.00 51.13 -85.04
C ALA A 130 28.85 52.12 -85.30
N THR A 131 27.73 51.66 -85.87
CA THR A 131 26.51 52.46 -86.00
C THR A 131 26.01 52.91 -84.62
N PHE A 132 25.77 52.00 -83.68
CA PHE A 132 25.29 52.36 -82.34
C PHE A 132 26.21 53.36 -81.63
N LEU A 133 27.54 53.17 -81.71
CA LEU A 133 28.52 54.10 -81.14
C LEU A 133 28.48 55.51 -81.78
N SER A 134 28.15 55.61 -83.07
CA SER A 134 28.04 56.90 -83.76
C SER A 134 26.76 57.67 -83.44
N LEU A 135 25.74 56.98 -82.94
CA LEU A 135 24.43 57.56 -82.59
C LEU A 135 24.39 58.03 -81.13
N ASP A 136 25.41 57.70 -80.33
CA ASP A 136 25.60 58.14 -78.95
C ASP A 136 26.22 59.54 -78.89
N ASP A 137 25.48 60.53 -79.42
CA ASP A 137 25.89 61.94 -79.51
C ASP A 137 24.95 62.92 -78.79
N GLY A 138 23.92 62.39 -78.11
CA GLY A 138 22.89 63.16 -77.41
C GLY A 138 21.77 63.74 -78.28
N ASN A 139 21.80 63.51 -79.61
CA ASN A 139 20.75 63.94 -80.53
C ASN A 139 19.69 62.84 -80.75
N LEU A 140 18.58 63.21 -81.39
CA LEU A 140 17.51 62.27 -81.77
C LEU A 140 17.90 61.53 -83.06
N HIS A 141 17.84 60.20 -83.01
CA HIS A 141 18.14 59.30 -84.12
C HIS A 141 17.07 58.22 -84.28
N ASP A 142 17.14 57.48 -85.38
CA ASP A 142 16.49 56.18 -85.47
C ASP A 142 17.36 55.15 -84.76
N PHE A 143 16.83 54.53 -83.69
CA PHE A 143 17.47 53.42 -82.99
C PHE A 143 17.48 52.20 -83.92
N PRO A 144 18.66 51.70 -84.33
CA PRO A 144 18.75 50.59 -85.29
C PRO A 144 18.13 49.30 -84.73
N ALA A 145 17.45 48.52 -85.57
CA ALA A 145 17.07 47.17 -85.21
C ALA A 145 18.31 46.30 -84.97
N PHE A 146 18.25 45.38 -84.01
CA PHE A 146 19.32 44.40 -83.77
C PHE A 146 18.76 42.97 -83.70
N PRO A 147 19.53 41.97 -84.19
CA PRO A 147 19.08 40.58 -84.24
C PRO A 147 19.22 39.87 -82.89
N SER A 148 18.85 38.58 -82.84
CA SER A 148 19.09 37.75 -81.65
C SER A 148 20.55 37.84 -81.19
N THR A 149 20.74 38.21 -79.92
CA THR A 149 22.03 38.56 -79.33
C THR A 149 22.18 37.85 -77.99
N ASN A 150 23.14 36.91 -77.92
CA ASN A 150 23.53 36.26 -76.69
C ASN A 150 24.57 37.12 -75.97
N THR A 151 24.26 37.57 -74.76
CA THR A 151 25.16 38.42 -73.96
C THR A 151 26.03 37.65 -72.99
N GLY A 152 26.00 36.32 -73.05
CA GLY A 152 26.69 35.44 -72.13
C GLY A 152 26.03 35.37 -70.77
N GLU A 153 26.82 35.00 -69.78
CA GLU A 153 26.40 34.82 -68.40
C GLU A 153 26.71 36.05 -67.54
N HIS A 154 25.71 36.47 -66.76
CA HIS A 154 25.82 37.59 -65.83
C HIS A 154 25.67 37.10 -64.40
N SER A 155 26.64 37.39 -63.54
CA SER A 155 26.61 36.99 -62.14
C SER A 155 25.64 37.82 -61.30
N PHE A 156 24.88 37.11 -60.47
CA PHE A 156 24.00 37.59 -59.42
C PHE A 156 24.49 37.04 -58.07
N GLY A 157 24.70 37.90 -57.10
CA GLY A 157 25.24 37.54 -55.78
C GLY A 157 26.69 38.00 -55.55
N PRO A 158 27.33 37.56 -54.46
CA PRO A 158 26.80 36.60 -53.48
C PRO A 158 25.61 37.15 -52.68
N PHE A 159 24.55 36.36 -52.54
CA PHE A 159 23.43 36.62 -51.63
C PHE A 159 23.85 36.40 -50.17
N THR A 160 23.32 37.20 -49.25
CA THR A 160 23.53 37.02 -47.81
C THR A 160 22.52 36.06 -47.22
N GLY A 161 22.85 35.42 -46.10
CA GLY A 161 21.92 34.57 -45.34
C GLY A 161 21.97 33.08 -45.69
N PHE A 162 22.67 32.69 -46.75
CA PHE A 162 23.00 31.29 -47.04
C PHE A 162 24.26 31.18 -47.90
N GLU A 163 24.83 29.98 -47.99
CA GLU A 163 25.86 29.60 -48.97
C GLU A 163 25.32 28.59 -49.97
N TYR A 164 24.60 27.59 -49.48
CA TYR A 164 23.82 26.66 -50.29
C TYR A 164 22.62 26.15 -49.49
N ALA A 165 21.57 25.75 -50.19
CA ALA A 165 20.37 25.15 -49.60
C ALA A 165 19.70 24.19 -50.58
N LEU A 166 19.34 22.99 -50.10
CA LEU A 166 18.42 22.09 -50.77
C LEU A 166 17.00 22.46 -50.34
N LEU A 167 16.19 22.92 -51.28
CA LEU A 167 14.86 23.45 -51.00
C LEU A 167 13.79 22.36 -50.95
N SER A 168 12.90 22.42 -49.97
CA SER A 168 11.61 21.71 -50.01
C SER A 168 10.56 22.54 -50.75
N SER A 169 10.55 23.85 -50.55
CA SER A 169 9.66 24.80 -51.20
C SER A 169 10.37 26.14 -51.49
N GLY A 170 9.86 26.91 -52.46
CA GLY A 170 10.47 28.19 -52.82
C GLY A 170 10.14 28.68 -54.22
N MET A 171 10.12 29.99 -54.39
CA MET A 171 9.92 30.64 -55.69
C MET A 171 11.12 31.53 -56.05
N LEU A 172 11.50 31.51 -57.33
CA LEU A 172 12.46 32.45 -57.92
C LEU A 172 11.74 33.35 -58.91
N LYS A 173 11.68 34.64 -58.61
CA LYS A 173 11.16 35.67 -59.51
C LYS A 173 12.28 36.30 -60.31
N ILE A 174 12.14 36.25 -61.62
CA ILE A 174 12.98 36.95 -62.59
C ILE A 174 12.15 38.12 -63.11
N LYS A 175 12.58 39.35 -62.82
CA LYS A 175 11.93 40.58 -63.27
C LYS A 175 12.86 41.34 -64.20
N VAL A 176 12.35 41.79 -65.34
CA VAL A 176 13.11 42.52 -66.36
C VAL A 176 12.43 43.83 -66.67
N ARG A 177 13.20 44.91 -66.66
CA ARG A 177 12.75 46.26 -67.00
C ARG A 177 13.57 46.79 -68.17
N ASN A 178 12.89 47.18 -69.24
CA ASN A 178 13.52 47.81 -70.39
C ASN A 178 13.69 49.31 -70.13
N ASN A 179 14.91 49.78 -69.86
CA ASN A 179 15.21 51.22 -69.81
C ASN A 179 15.90 51.73 -71.09
N LEU A 180 15.88 50.94 -72.18
CA LEU A 180 16.27 51.44 -73.50
C LEU A 180 15.15 52.32 -74.06
N THR A 181 15.50 53.18 -75.01
CA THR A 181 14.51 54.00 -75.75
C THR A 181 13.83 53.25 -76.90
N ALA A 182 14.22 52.01 -77.17
CA ALA A 182 13.60 51.15 -78.16
C ALA A 182 12.90 49.93 -77.53
N PRO A 183 11.82 49.40 -78.15
CA PRO A 183 11.21 48.15 -77.73
C PRO A 183 12.21 46.99 -77.81
N LEU A 184 12.06 46.04 -76.89
CA LEU A 184 12.75 44.75 -76.94
C LEU A 184 11.76 43.67 -77.37
N SER A 185 12.18 42.78 -78.26
CA SER A 185 11.52 41.49 -78.45
C SER A 185 11.72 40.61 -77.21
N ASP A 186 11.19 39.39 -77.25
CA ASP A 186 11.32 38.43 -76.15
C ASP A 186 12.77 38.27 -75.64
N ILE A 187 12.92 38.04 -74.34
CA ILE A 187 14.22 37.84 -73.69
C ILE A 187 14.22 36.47 -73.03
N LYS A 188 15.18 35.62 -73.42
CA LYS A 188 15.38 34.31 -72.81
C LYS A 188 16.37 34.40 -71.66
N VAL A 189 16.02 33.81 -70.52
CA VAL A 189 16.82 33.79 -69.30
C VAL A 189 16.90 32.37 -68.76
N HIS A 190 18.11 31.88 -68.50
CA HIS A 190 18.37 30.59 -67.85
C HIS A 190 19.30 30.80 -66.66
N VAL A 191 18.87 30.44 -65.45
CA VAL A 191 19.64 30.67 -64.22
C VAL A 191 20.32 29.38 -63.75
N TYR A 192 21.62 29.48 -63.48
CA TYR A 192 22.46 28.42 -62.94
C TYR A 192 23.14 28.85 -61.64
N ASN A 193 23.51 27.87 -60.82
CA ASN A 193 24.42 28.11 -59.70
C ASN A 193 25.84 28.35 -60.22
N SER A 194 26.62 29.11 -59.45
CA SER A 194 28.05 29.30 -59.67
C SER A 194 28.84 28.80 -58.46
N PRO A 195 29.96 28.07 -58.64
CA PRO A 195 30.65 27.81 -59.91
C PRO A 195 30.27 26.48 -60.60
N ASP A 196 29.40 25.65 -60.01
CA ASP A 196 29.14 24.29 -60.49
C ASP A 196 28.19 24.18 -61.70
N HIS A 197 27.62 25.31 -62.14
CA HIS A 197 26.74 25.39 -63.31
C HIS A 197 25.51 24.47 -63.21
N SER A 198 25.10 24.09 -62.00
CA SER A 198 23.88 23.30 -61.83
C SER A 198 22.65 24.17 -62.06
N GLU A 199 21.65 23.65 -62.78
CA GLU A 199 20.42 24.37 -63.11
C GLU A 199 19.60 24.77 -61.87
N VAL A 200 19.25 26.05 -61.75
CA VAL A 200 18.34 26.59 -60.72
C VAL A 200 16.91 26.70 -61.27
N THR A 201 16.75 27.18 -62.50
CA THR A 201 15.46 27.25 -63.21
C THR A 201 15.62 26.66 -64.61
N PRO A 202 14.55 26.15 -65.25
CA PRO A 202 14.55 25.98 -66.70
C PRO A 202 14.76 27.33 -67.42
N GLU A 203 15.08 27.30 -68.73
CA GLU A 203 15.04 28.49 -69.58
C GLU A 203 13.61 29.05 -69.60
N VAL A 204 13.48 30.34 -69.30
CA VAL A 204 12.22 31.07 -69.34
C VAL A 204 12.27 32.19 -70.36
N THR A 205 11.11 32.58 -70.88
CA THR A 205 10.97 33.67 -71.84
C THR A 205 10.18 34.80 -71.20
N ILE A 206 10.79 35.98 -71.13
CA ILE A 206 10.11 37.25 -70.84
C ILE A 206 9.57 37.77 -72.18
N PRO A 207 8.28 38.10 -72.29
CA PRO A 207 7.72 38.61 -73.54
C PRO A 207 8.31 39.98 -73.89
N SER A 208 8.03 40.45 -75.11
CA SER A 208 8.44 41.77 -75.58
C SER A 208 8.12 42.90 -74.60
N LEU A 209 9.06 43.84 -74.42
CA LEU A 209 8.96 44.97 -73.50
C LEU A 209 9.11 46.30 -74.24
N LEU A 210 8.12 47.19 -74.11
CA LEU A 210 8.22 48.57 -74.57
C LEU A 210 9.23 49.38 -73.72
N PRO A 211 9.71 50.54 -74.20
CA PRO A 211 10.52 51.45 -73.39
C PRO A 211 9.84 51.80 -72.06
N GLY A 212 10.56 51.59 -70.95
CA GLY A 212 10.08 51.81 -69.58
C GLY A 212 9.21 50.68 -69.00
N GLU A 213 8.84 49.67 -69.80
CA GLU A 213 8.01 48.55 -69.37
C GLU A 213 8.78 47.57 -68.49
N THR A 214 8.05 46.80 -67.69
CA THR A 214 8.59 45.80 -66.79
C THR A 214 7.70 44.58 -66.78
N ASP A 215 8.28 43.40 -66.90
CA ASP A 215 7.58 42.13 -66.72
C ASP A 215 8.37 41.20 -65.78
N SER A 216 7.71 40.18 -65.25
CA SER A 216 8.33 39.21 -64.38
C SER A 216 7.67 37.85 -64.47
N ILE A 217 8.48 36.81 -64.33
CA ILE A 217 8.04 35.43 -64.20
C ILE A 217 8.50 34.86 -62.86
N SER A 218 7.67 34.04 -62.22
CA SER A 218 8.01 33.35 -60.97
C SER A 218 8.04 31.85 -61.22
N ILE A 219 9.15 31.21 -60.87
CA ILE A 219 9.41 29.80 -61.10
C ILE A 219 9.47 29.09 -59.76
N ASN A 220 8.80 27.95 -59.63
CA ASN A 220 8.94 27.08 -58.47
C ASN A 220 10.31 26.38 -58.53
N ILE A 221 11.10 26.56 -57.47
CA ILE A 221 12.45 26.00 -57.31
C ILE A 221 12.51 24.93 -56.20
N ALA A 222 11.37 24.40 -55.77
CA ALA A 222 11.29 23.24 -54.89
C ALA A 222 12.12 22.06 -55.43
N GLY A 223 12.80 21.35 -54.53
CA GLY A 223 13.69 20.23 -54.85
C GLY A 223 15.01 20.62 -55.50
N ARG A 224 15.26 21.92 -55.76
CA ARG A 224 16.54 22.39 -56.31
C ARG A 224 17.53 22.67 -55.20
N ASN A 225 18.80 22.38 -55.47
CA ASN A 225 19.91 22.88 -54.68
C ASN A 225 20.27 24.27 -55.21
N ILE A 226 20.23 25.29 -54.37
CA ILE A 226 20.60 26.66 -54.73
C ILE A 226 21.89 27.06 -54.03
N ARG A 227 22.67 27.94 -54.64
CA ARG A 227 23.85 28.57 -54.06
C ARG A 227 23.65 30.07 -53.93
N ASN A 228 24.42 30.68 -53.05
CA ASN A 228 24.39 32.12 -52.85
C ASN A 228 25.01 32.91 -54.02
N ASN A 229 25.71 32.26 -54.93
CA ASN A 229 26.14 32.86 -56.18
C ASN A 229 25.47 32.16 -57.35
N MET A 230 24.82 32.94 -58.21
CA MET A 230 24.11 32.47 -59.39
C MET A 230 24.59 33.23 -60.62
N VAL A 231 24.43 32.63 -61.80
CA VAL A 231 24.64 33.29 -63.08
C VAL A 231 23.39 33.13 -63.93
N ALA A 232 23.02 34.18 -64.68
CA ALA A 232 21.94 34.10 -65.65
C ALA A 232 22.52 34.20 -67.06
N ALA A 233 22.29 33.18 -67.89
CA ALA A 233 22.52 33.25 -69.32
C ALA A 233 21.38 34.02 -69.99
N ILE A 234 21.71 35.12 -70.67
CA ILE A 234 20.72 36.06 -71.19
C ILE A 234 20.85 36.21 -72.71
N VAL A 235 19.78 35.90 -73.42
CA VAL A 235 19.66 36.04 -74.88
C VAL A 235 18.51 36.98 -75.20
N PHE A 236 18.82 38.13 -75.78
CA PHE A 236 17.82 39.02 -76.37
C PHE A 236 17.44 38.46 -77.73
N THR A 237 16.16 38.22 -78.02
CA THR A 237 15.76 37.74 -79.37
C THR A 237 15.84 38.83 -80.44
N GLY A 238 15.93 40.09 -80.02
CA GLY A 238 16.23 41.25 -80.87
C GLY A 238 15.55 42.52 -80.38
N SER A 239 15.66 43.59 -81.18
CA SER A 239 14.84 44.79 -81.09
C SER A 239 14.40 45.18 -82.50
N PRO A 240 13.12 45.54 -82.71
CA PRO A 240 12.65 46.06 -84.00
C PRO A 240 13.20 47.47 -84.31
N GLY A 241 13.90 48.11 -83.38
CA GLY A 241 14.31 49.51 -83.48
C GLY A 241 13.20 50.47 -83.06
N ALA A 242 13.50 51.77 -83.10
CA ALA A 242 12.58 52.85 -82.81
C ALA A 242 12.97 54.10 -83.60
N SER A 243 12.03 55.00 -83.85
CA SER A 243 12.30 56.26 -84.54
C SER A 243 12.28 57.45 -83.60
N ASN A 244 13.14 58.43 -83.87
CA ASN A 244 13.18 59.71 -83.16
C ASN A 244 13.37 59.56 -81.63
N VAL A 245 14.41 58.82 -81.25
CA VAL A 245 14.81 58.58 -79.86
C VAL A 245 16.29 58.86 -79.64
N ILE A 246 16.69 59.11 -78.39
CA ILE A 246 18.10 59.21 -78.04
C ILE A 246 18.66 57.79 -77.90
N VAL A 247 19.68 57.47 -78.70
CA VAL A 247 20.49 56.27 -78.52
C VAL A 247 21.61 56.64 -77.55
N ASP A 248 21.67 55.97 -76.41
CA ASP A 248 22.68 56.22 -75.39
C ASP A 248 23.21 54.86 -74.93
N MET A 249 24.54 54.69 -75.01
CA MET A 249 25.20 53.42 -74.76
C MET A 249 25.17 53.02 -73.27
N ASP A 250 24.87 53.96 -72.37
CA ASP A 250 24.69 53.75 -70.94
C ASP A 250 23.24 53.35 -70.57
N GLN A 251 22.29 53.39 -71.51
CA GLN A 251 20.93 52.86 -71.29
C GLN A 251 20.98 51.38 -70.91
N THR A 252 20.08 50.95 -70.03
CA THR A 252 20.17 49.62 -69.43
C THR A 252 18.93 48.78 -69.67
N VAL A 253 19.10 47.47 -69.69
CA VAL A 253 18.05 46.52 -69.33
C VAL A 253 18.35 46.03 -67.92
N GLU A 254 17.43 46.30 -66.99
CA GLU A 254 17.57 45.94 -65.58
C GLU A 254 16.96 44.55 -65.35
N PHE A 255 17.76 43.63 -64.82
CA PHE A 255 17.34 42.30 -64.40
C PHE A 255 17.35 42.21 -62.88
N THR A 256 16.27 41.74 -62.28
CA THR A 256 16.17 41.45 -60.86
C THR A 256 15.90 39.97 -60.65
N LEU A 257 16.75 39.33 -59.85
CA LEU A 257 16.54 37.98 -59.35
C LEU A 257 16.09 38.05 -57.89
N GLN A 258 14.96 37.45 -57.54
CA GLN A 258 14.41 37.48 -56.19
C GLN A 258 13.93 36.08 -55.76
N GLY A 259 14.51 35.53 -54.70
CA GLY A 259 14.03 34.30 -54.04
C GLY A 259 13.10 34.64 -52.87
N TYR A 260 11.95 33.97 -52.78
CA TYR A 260 10.98 34.17 -51.70
C TYR A 260 10.18 32.89 -51.39
N ASP A 261 9.53 32.89 -50.22
CA ASP A 261 8.79 31.74 -49.65
C ASP A 261 9.66 30.47 -49.59
N LEU A 262 10.89 30.62 -49.10
CA LEU A 262 11.93 29.59 -49.16
C LEU A 262 11.95 28.73 -47.90
N GLU A 263 11.83 27.41 -48.08
CA GLU A 263 12.04 26.40 -47.04
C GLU A 263 13.13 25.42 -47.46
N ALA A 264 14.01 25.07 -46.54
CA ALA A 264 15.14 24.18 -46.77
C ALA A 264 14.98 22.86 -46.01
N VAL A 265 15.39 21.78 -46.68
CA VAL A 265 15.59 20.45 -46.10
C VAL A 265 17.00 20.33 -45.51
N SER A 266 17.98 20.96 -46.14
CA SER A 266 19.35 21.04 -45.63
C SER A 266 20.11 22.19 -46.26
N GLY A 267 21.21 22.61 -45.68
CA GLY A 267 22.04 23.67 -46.27
C GLY A 267 22.97 24.32 -45.27
N ARG A 268 23.78 25.25 -45.75
CA ARG A 268 24.51 26.17 -44.89
C ARG A 268 23.85 27.55 -44.94
N LEU A 269 23.04 27.86 -43.94
CA LEU A 269 22.11 29.00 -43.97
C LEU A 269 21.86 29.62 -42.60
N VAL A 270 21.34 30.84 -42.58
CA VAL A 270 20.87 31.56 -41.40
C VAL A 270 19.39 31.23 -41.21
N VAL A 271 19.10 30.42 -40.21
CA VAL A 271 17.73 30.09 -39.79
C VAL A 271 17.21 31.22 -38.89
N PRO A 272 16.21 32.02 -39.33
CA PRO A 272 15.52 32.97 -38.45
C PRO A 272 14.77 32.23 -37.34
N GLU A 273 14.46 32.93 -36.26
CA GLU A 273 13.62 32.35 -35.20
C GLU A 273 12.26 31.93 -35.77
N GLN A 274 11.92 30.66 -35.60
CA GLN A 274 10.65 30.10 -36.05
C GLN A 274 10.17 28.98 -35.15
N LEU A 275 8.86 28.77 -35.15
CA LEU A 275 8.22 27.61 -34.56
C LEU A 275 8.27 26.46 -35.57
N LEU A 276 8.69 25.28 -35.13
CA LEU A 276 8.65 24.10 -35.98
C LEU A 276 7.21 23.62 -36.19
N GLY A 277 6.84 23.40 -37.45
CA GLY A 277 5.50 22.97 -37.84
C GLY A 277 5.34 21.46 -37.75
N SER A 278 4.69 20.96 -36.69
CA SER A 278 4.48 19.53 -36.40
C SER A 278 5.79 18.75 -36.16
N PRO A 279 5.84 17.68 -35.34
CA PRO A 279 4.73 16.83 -34.90
C PRO A 279 3.80 17.51 -33.88
N SER A 280 2.54 17.02 -33.84
CA SER A 280 1.28 17.42 -33.18
C SER A 280 1.19 18.41 -31.99
N GLY A 281 2.27 19.03 -31.50
CA GLY A 281 2.29 19.95 -30.35
C GLY A 281 1.76 19.32 -29.06
N LYS A 282 1.62 17.98 -29.06
CA LYS A 282 0.97 17.16 -28.05
C LYS A 282 1.68 15.82 -27.97
N ASP A 283 1.92 15.40 -26.73
CA ASP A 283 2.41 14.09 -26.33
C ASP A 283 1.68 13.64 -25.07
N THR A 284 2.04 12.48 -24.53
CA THR A 284 1.48 11.98 -23.29
C THR A 284 2.54 11.22 -22.50
N ILE A 285 2.74 11.62 -21.25
CA ILE A 285 3.49 10.86 -20.26
C ILE A 285 2.58 9.74 -19.78
N ASP A 286 2.98 8.48 -20.01
CA ASP A 286 2.28 7.31 -19.47
C ASP A 286 2.70 7.11 -18.01
N LEU A 287 1.72 6.81 -17.15
CA LEU A 287 1.94 6.38 -15.77
C LEU A 287 1.89 4.84 -15.71
N ASP A 288 2.87 4.23 -15.06
CA ASP A 288 2.91 2.79 -14.75
C ASP A 288 2.80 2.56 -13.23
N PRO A 289 1.58 2.61 -12.65
CA PRO A 289 1.37 2.33 -11.24
C PRO A 289 1.37 0.83 -10.90
N GLY A 290 1.59 -0.06 -11.88
CA GLY A 290 1.45 -1.50 -11.76
C GLY A 290 0.16 -2.06 -12.36
N THR A 291 0.02 -3.38 -12.30
CA THR A 291 -1.10 -4.12 -12.92
C THR A 291 -2.43 -3.85 -12.22
N ASP A 292 -3.50 -3.75 -13.01
CA ASP A 292 -4.89 -3.55 -12.53
C ASP A 292 -5.11 -2.26 -11.70
N ILE A 293 -4.23 -1.26 -11.85
CA ILE A 293 -4.34 0.02 -11.16
C ILE A 293 -4.66 1.12 -12.18
N GLU A 294 -5.70 1.90 -11.90
CA GLU A 294 -6.17 3.00 -12.73
C GLU A 294 -6.27 4.27 -11.89
N ILE A 295 -5.28 5.17 -12.01
CA ILE A 295 -5.27 6.47 -11.35
C ILE A 295 -6.03 7.46 -12.23
N GLU A 296 -7.06 8.09 -11.66
CA GLU A 296 -7.88 9.10 -12.31
C GLU A 296 -7.31 10.50 -12.09
N SER A 297 -6.99 10.82 -10.83
CA SER A 297 -6.48 12.14 -10.45
C SER A 297 -5.69 12.06 -9.15
N GLY A 298 -4.94 13.11 -8.85
CA GLY A 298 -4.18 13.18 -7.62
C GLY A 298 -3.75 14.59 -7.26
N LYS A 299 -3.25 14.73 -6.04
CA LYS A 299 -2.60 15.95 -5.57
C LYS A 299 -1.19 15.63 -5.11
N ILE A 300 -0.24 16.41 -5.63
CA ILE A 300 1.19 16.33 -5.30
C ILE A 300 1.47 17.47 -4.32
N SER A 301 1.89 17.12 -3.11
CA SER A 301 2.31 18.09 -2.07
C SER A 301 3.67 18.68 -2.42
N ALA A 302 4.63 17.81 -2.73
CA ALA A 302 5.97 18.17 -3.15
C ALA A 302 6.47 17.21 -4.24
N GLY A 303 7.22 17.71 -5.22
CA GLY A 303 7.76 16.87 -6.28
C GLY A 303 8.15 17.67 -7.51
N SER A 304 8.77 17.01 -8.49
CA SER A 304 9.17 17.67 -9.72
C SER A 304 9.11 16.74 -10.92
N LEU A 305 8.86 17.30 -12.09
CA LEU A 305 9.06 16.64 -13.37
C LEU A 305 10.51 16.93 -13.81
N ALA A 306 11.40 15.98 -13.60
CA ALA A 306 12.77 16.07 -14.08
C ALA A 306 12.80 15.95 -15.61
N TYR A 307 13.69 16.70 -16.24
CA TYR A 307 13.91 16.62 -17.68
C TYR A 307 15.39 16.52 -18.03
N THR A 308 15.67 15.76 -19.08
CA THR A 308 16.94 15.75 -19.81
C THR A 308 16.62 16.05 -21.26
N ALA A 309 17.11 17.18 -21.78
CA ALA A 309 16.87 17.60 -23.14
C ALA A 309 18.20 17.72 -23.90
N THR A 310 18.33 16.99 -25.01
CA THR A 310 19.55 16.92 -25.82
C THR A 310 19.26 17.38 -27.23
N SER A 311 19.99 18.37 -27.73
CA SER A 311 19.94 18.74 -29.15
C SER A 311 21.23 18.30 -29.84
N ALA A 312 21.10 17.53 -30.93
CA ALA A 312 22.21 17.19 -31.81
C ALA A 312 22.36 18.19 -32.98
N SER A 313 21.69 19.34 -32.90
CA SER A 313 21.68 20.36 -33.95
C SER A 313 22.61 21.52 -33.59
N PRO A 314 23.21 22.20 -34.58
CA PRO A 314 23.88 23.48 -34.39
C PRO A 314 22.91 24.68 -34.21
N LEU A 315 21.60 24.46 -34.22
CA LEU A 315 20.60 25.47 -33.89
C LEU A 315 20.47 25.67 -32.38
N ASN A 316 20.16 26.89 -31.96
CA ASN A 316 19.60 27.12 -30.62
C ASN A 316 18.17 26.61 -30.61
N THR A 317 17.80 25.83 -29.60
CA THR A 317 16.46 25.26 -29.48
C THR A 317 15.83 25.69 -28.16
N THR A 318 14.55 26.08 -28.20
CA THR A 318 13.74 26.28 -27.00
C THR A 318 12.51 25.40 -27.08
N ILE A 319 12.30 24.56 -26.07
CA ILE A 319 11.08 23.76 -25.92
C ILE A 319 10.24 24.38 -24.81
N LYS A 320 9.06 24.89 -25.16
CA LYS A 320 8.06 25.28 -24.17
C LYS A 320 7.15 24.10 -23.92
N ILE A 321 7.12 23.58 -22.70
CA ILE A 321 6.21 22.51 -22.28
C ILE A 321 5.08 23.07 -21.42
N SER A 322 3.91 22.46 -21.53
CA SER A 322 2.73 22.76 -20.72
C SER A 322 2.02 21.45 -20.35
N LEU A 323 1.63 21.31 -19.09
CA LEU A 323 0.85 20.18 -18.58
C LEU A 323 -0.62 20.63 -18.44
N PRO A 324 -1.46 20.52 -19.48
CA PRO A 324 -2.79 21.11 -19.49
C PRO A 324 -3.74 20.55 -18.42
N SER A 325 -3.51 19.31 -17.96
CA SER A 325 -4.31 18.67 -16.92
C SER A 325 -3.66 18.71 -15.53
N THR A 326 -2.51 19.39 -15.37
CA THR A 326 -1.86 19.61 -14.06
C THR A 326 -1.92 21.08 -13.70
N SER A 327 -2.65 21.40 -12.63
CA SER A 327 -2.90 22.78 -12.22
C SER A 327 -2.19 23.14 -10.91
N ARG A 328 -1.58 24.32 -10.88
CA ARG A 328 -1.17 25.01 -9.65
C ARG A 328 -2.10 26.20 -9.46
N SER A 329 -2.91 26.17 -8.39
CA SER A 329 -3.89 27.24 -8.11
C SER A 329 -4.79 27.57 -9.31
N GLY A 330 -5.20 26.56 -10.08
CA GLY A 330 -6.09 26.71 -11.25
C GLY A 330 -5.41 27.07 -12.57
N SER A 331 -4.10 27.28 -12.61
CA SER A 331 -3.33 27.52 -13.86
C SER A 331 -2.50 26.29 -14.23
N PRO A 332 -2.42 25.91 -15.53
CA PRO A 332 -1.55 24.83 -15.98
C PRO A 332 -0.07 25.08 -15.64
N VAL A 333 0.64 24.01 -15.30
CA VAL A 333 2.10 24.08 -15.11
C VAL A 333 2.79 24.18 -16.47
N THR A 334 3.75 25.11 -16.59
CA THR A 334 4.51 25.36 -17.84
C THR A 334 5.99 25.58 -17.55
N GLU A 335 6.87 25.17 -18.47
CA GLU A 335 8.32 25.40 -18.39
C GLU A 335 8.91 25.75 -19.77
N ASN A 336 9.96 26.59 -19.81
CA ASN A 336 10.72 26.88 -21.03
C ASN A 336 12.13 26.31 -20.91
N ILE A 337 12.43 25.29 -21.71
CA ILE A 337 13.72 24.61 -21.72
C ILE A 337 14.56 25.20 -22.86
N SER A 338 15.61 25.95 -22.52
CA SER A 338 16.57 26.47 -23.50
C SER A 338 17.75 25.51 -23.65
N ILE A 339 17.99 25.05 -24.88
CA ILE A 339 19.00 24.04 -25.22
C ILE A 339 20.00 24.70 -26.19
N PRO A 340 21.24 24.96 -25.75
CA PRO A 340 22.28 25.47 -26.65
C PRO A 340 22.66 24.45 -27.75
N PRO A 341 23.33 24.91 -28.82
CA PRO A 341 23.73 24.05 -29.93
C PRO A 341 24.61 22.87 -29.50
N ASN A 342 24.27 21.65 -29.94
CA ASN A 342 25.00 20.41 -29.67
C ASN A 342 25.24 20.14 -28.16
N GLN A 343 24.26 20.45 -27.32
CA GLN A 343 24.35 20.29 -25.86
C GLN A 343 23.20 19.45 -25.30
N THR A 344 23.45 18.92 -24.10
CA THR A 344 22.44 18.35 -23.21
C THR A 344 22.23 19.29 -22.03
N VAL A 345 20.97 19.57 -21.70
CA VAL A 345 20.59 20.32 -20.52
C VAL A 345 19.71 19.45 -19.62
N ASN A 346 19.94 19.57 -18.32
CA ASN A 346 19.15 18.91 -17.30
C ASN A 346 18.47 19.96 -16.44
N GLY A 347 17.27 19.64 -15.94
CA GLY A 347 16.57 20.48 -14.99
C GLY A 347 15.30 19.82 -14.50
N SER A 348 14.43 20.61 -13.88
CA SER A 348 13.16 20.10 -13.40
C SER A 348 12.10 21.19 -13.38
N VAL A 349 10.84 20.76 -13.52
CA VAL A 349 9.65 21.59 -13.33
C VAL A 349 9.07 21.27 -11.96
N SER A 350 8.95 22.24 -11.07
CA SER A 350 8.31 22.01 -9.78
C SER A 350 6.84 21.62 -9.99
N LEU A 351 6.42 20.53 -9.35
CA LEU A 351 5.03 20.06 -9.25
C LEU A 351 4.46 20.28 -7.85
N ASP A 352 5.12 21.10 -7.02
CA ASP A 352 4.67 21.37 -5.65
C ASP A 352 3.28 21.99 -5.64
N ASN A 353 2.45 21.49 -4.73
CA ASN A 353 1.06 21.89 -4.53
C ASN A 353 0.24 21.91 -5.83
N THR A 354 0.38 20.87 -6.64
CA THR A 354 -0.38 20.70 -7.89
C THR A 354 -1.46 19.65 -7.77
N THR A 355 -2.53 19.81 -8.53
CA THR A 355 -3.52 18.76 -8.78
C THR A 355 -3.41 18.30 -10.22
N ALA A 356 -3.32 16.99 -10.45
CA ALA A 356 -3.23 16.40 -11.76
C ALA A 356 -4.47 15.56 -12.07
N ASP A 357 -5.02 15.72 -13.27
CA ASP A 357 -6.04 14.85 -13.85
C ASP A 357 -5.39 13.97 -14.92
N PHE A 358 -5.43 12.66 -14.68
CA PHE A 358 -4.86 11.63 -15.52
C PHE A 358 -5.90 10.96 -16.42
N SER A 359 -7.13 11.48 -16.42
CA SER A 359 -8.28 10.89 -17.11
C SER A 359 -8.70 11.61 -18.40
N THR A 360 -7.98 12.67 -18.77
CA THR A 360 -8.36 13.54 -19.89
C THR A 360 -8.22 12.90 -21.28
N ASP A 361 -7.47 11.81 -21.43
CA ASP A 361 -7.44 11.04 -22.68
C ASP A 361 -8.67 10.15 -22.78
N ILE A 362 -9.59 10.49 -23.68
CA ILE A 362 -10.85 9.76 -23.85
C ILE A 362 -10.68 8.28 -24.24
N ASN A 363 -9.56 7.91 -24.87
CA ASN A 363 -9.30 6.54 -25.29
C ASN A 363 -8.70 5.67 -24.18
N LYS A 364 -8.07 6.31 -23.18
CA LYS A 364 -7.55 5.68 -21.96
C LYS A 364 -7.68 6.69 -20.82
N PRO A 365 -8.87 6.81 -20.20
CA PRO A 365 -9.20 7.88 -19.25
C PRO A 365 -8.65 7.58 -17.84
N PHE A 366 -7.35 7.28 -17.77
CA PHE A 366 -6.57 7.03 -16.55
C PHE A 366 -5.09 6.87 -16.89
N ASN A 367 -4.20 7.04 -15.89
CA ASN A 367 -2.76 6.80 -16.00
C ASN A 367 -2.08 7.52 -17.19
N ARG A 368 -2.62 8.66 -17.65
CA ARG A 368 -2.05 9.43 -18.76
C ARG A 368 -2.00 10.90 -18.41
N LEU A 369 -0.80 11.46 -18.43
CA LEU A 369 -0.59 12.89 -18.23
C LEU A 369 -0.29 13.56 -19.60
N PRO A 370 -1.24 14.28 -20.21
CA PRO A 370 -1.00 15.00 -21.46
C PRO A 370 0.08 16.07 -21.30
N VAL A 371 0.89 16.24 -22.35
CA VAL A 371 1.90 17.28 -22.46
C VAL A 371 1.70 18.02 -23.77
N ASN A 372 1.54 19.34 -23.71
CA ASN A 372 1.61 20.18 -24.90
C ASN A 372 3.02 20.75 -25.01
N TYR A 373 3.56 20.84 -26.23
CA TYR A 373 4.87 21.42 -26.46
C TYR A 373 4.93 22.31 -27.70
N GLU A 374 5.82 23.31 -27.66
CA GLU A 374 6.19 24.17 -28.78
C GLU A 374 7.72 24.18 -28.90
N ILE A 375 8.25 23.86 -30.08
CA ILE A 375 9.70 23.85 -30.32
C ILE A 375 10.04 25.04 -31.22
N ARG A 376 10.87 25.94 -30.71
CA ARG A 376 11.42 27.08 -31.45
C ARG A 376 12.89 26.84 -31.75
N VAL A 377 13.30 27.18 -32.96
CA VAL A 377 14.71 27.07 -33.38
C VAL A 377 15.21 28.36 -33.98
N SER A 378 16.50 28.64 -33.82
CA SER A 378 17.17 29.78 -34.45
C SER A 378 18.68 29.56 -34.56
N SER A 379 19.27 30.08 -35.63
CA SER A 379 20.73 30.16 -35.79
C SER A 379 21.38 31.33 -35.04
N GLY A 380 20.59 32.21 -34.43
CA GLY A 380 21.09 33.44 -33.79
C GLY A 380 21.75 34.42 -34.76
N GLY A 381 21.43 34.34 -36.06
CA GLY A 381 22.01 35.16 -37.11
C GLY A 381 23.28 34.60 -37.75
N ASN A 382 23.74 33.42 -37.34
CA ASN A 382 24.97 32.80 -37.85
C ASN A 382 24.69 31.83 -39.01
N LEU A 383 25.63 31.71 -39.95
CA LEU A 383 25.60 30.67 -40.98
C LEU A 383 25.97 29.32 -40.37
N ILE A 384 24.99 28.43 -40.26
CA ILE A 384 25.14 27.09 -39.70
C ILE A 384 24.81 26.01 -40.73
N ASN A 385 25.36 24.81 -40.55
CA ASN A 385 24.93 23.64 -41.31
C ASN A 385 23.62 23.12 -40.70
N PHE A 386 22.56 23.12 -41.47
CA PHE A 386 21.26 22.65 -41.06
C PHE A 386 20.90 21.37 -41.82
N SER A 387 20.21 20.45 -41.13
CA SER A 387 19.58 19.26 -41.72
C SER A 387 18.20 19.09 -41.11
N SER A 388 17.21 18.73 -41.94
CA SER A 388 15.85 18.42 -41.49
C SER A 388 15.76 17.17 -40.63
N LEU A 389 16.82 16.35 -40.65
CA LEU A 389 16.98 15.18 -39.80
C LEU A 389 17.60 15.50 -38.44
N ASP A 390 18.04 16.74 -38.23
CA ASP A 390 18.44 17.19 -36.90
C ASP A 390 17.27 16.99 -35.94
N GLU A 391 17.56 16.55 -34.72
CA GLU A 391 16.53 16.27 -33.72
C GLU A 391 16.87 16.89 -32.37
N VAL A 392 15.81 17.08 -31.59
CA VAL A 392 15.90 17.30 -30.14
C VAL A 392 15.24 16.14 -29.42
N HIS A 393 15.97 15.53 -28.50
CA HIS A 393 15.52 14.44 -27.67
C HIS A 393 15.13 14.97 -26.30
N LEU A 394 13.92 14.67 -25.85
CA LEU A 394 13.39 15.05 -24.55
C LEU A 394 13.04 13.79 -23.76
N ASN A 395 13.69 13.65 -22.62
CA ASN A 395 13.34 12.67 -21.60
C ASN A 395 12.70 13.40 -20.40
N LEU A 396 11.53 12.95 -19.97
CA LEU A 396 10.84 13.44 -18.77
C LEU A 396 10.63 12.28 -17.79
N SER A 397 10.82 12.54 -16.50
CA SER A 397 10.51 11.59 -15.44
C SER A 397 10.02 12.29 -14.17
N MET A 398 9.24 11.61 -13.34
CA MET A 398 8.74 12.14 -12.07
C MET A 398 9.29 11.31 -10.90
N PRO A 399 10.49 11.65 -10.38
CA PRO A 399 11.10 10.93 -9.28
C PRO A 399 10.43 11.25 -7.95
N ASP A 400 10.15 10.19 -7.18
CA ASP A 400 9.70 10.22 -5.77
C ASP A 400 8.76 11.38 -5.38
N PRO A 401 7.60 11.55 -6.03
CA PRO A 401 6.66 12.60 -5.65
C PRO A 401 6.06 12.34 -4.26
N ASP A 402 5.95 13.38 -3.43
CA ASP A 402 5.17 13.35 -2.20
C ASP A 402 3.69 13.60 -2.52
N ILE A 403 2.91 12.53 -2.39
CA ILE A 403 1.50 12.47 -2.77
C ILE A 403 0.63 12.84 -1.56
N ASP A 404 -0.22 13.86 -1.69
CA ASP A 404 -1.29 14.13 -0.71
C ASP A 404 -2.36 13.04 -0.82
N TYR A 405 -2.93 12.88 -2.03
CA TYR A 405 -3.87 11.81 -2.34
C TYR A 405 -3.83 11.40 -3.80
N LEU A 406 -4.21 10.15 -4.07
CA LEU A 406 -4.58 9.64 -5.38
C LEU A 406 -6.01 9.13 -5.33
N LYS A 407 -6.78 9.44 -6.38
CA LYS A 407 -8.11 8.93 -6.63
C LYS A 407 -8.04 7.97 -7.82
N GLY A 408 -8.63 6.79 -7.68
CA GLY A 408 -8.58 5.80 -8.73
C GLY A 408 -9.23 4.47 -8.36
N TYR A 409 -8.86 3.45 -9.12
CA TYR A 409 -9.11 2.04 -8.82
C TYR A 409 -7.75 1.38 -8.56
N PHE A 410 -7.58 0.76 -7.39
CA PHE A 410 -6.28 0.24 -6.94
C PHE A 410 -6.18 -1.30 -7.03
N GLY A 411 -6.91 -1.89 -7.97
CA GLY A 411 -6.92 -3.32 -8.24
C GLY A 411 -7.59 -4.18 -7.17
N GLN A 412 -7.67 -5.48 -7.44
CA GLN A 412 -8.05 -6.51 -6.46
C GLN A 412 -6.83 -7.27 -5.97
N LYS A 413 -6.08 -6.68 -5.02
CA LYS A 413 -4.99 -7.39 -4.33
C LYS A 413 -5.54 -8.20 -3.16
N SER A 414 -4.99 -9.38 -2.97
CA SER A 414 -5.25 -10.22 -1.79
C SER A 414 -3.95 -10.46 -1.05
N GLU A 415 -3.99 -10.36 0.26
CA GLU A 415 -2.95 -10.85 1.16
C GLU A 415 -3.50 -12.01 1.96
N GLU A 416 -2.75 -13.10 1.98
CA GLU A 416 -3.09 -14.30 2.75
C GLU A 416 -2.30 -14.29 4.07
N ILE A 417 -2.99 -14.62 5.16
CA ILE A 417 -2.38 -14.94 6.45
C ILE A 417 -2.14 -16.44 6.43
N ASP A 418 -0.86 -16.81 6.33
CA ASP A 418 -0.44 -18.21 6.37
C ASP A 418 -1.01 -18.92 7.58
N ARG A 419 -1.36 -20.19 7.37
CA ARG A 419 -1.90 -21.01 8.45
C ARG A 419 -0.84 -21.22 9.51
N ASP A 420 -1.17 -20.84 10.74
CA ASP A 420 -0.34 -21.06 11.93
C ASP A 420 -1.11 -21.86 12.98
N THR A 421 -0.40 -22.49 13.91
CA THR A 421 -0.96 -23.28 15.00
C THR A 421 -0.29 -22.95 16.33
N ILE A 422 -1.11 -22.51 17.28
CA ILE A 422 -0.70 -22.26 18.66
C ILE A 422 -1.01 -23.50 19.48
N PHE A 423 0.00 -24.01 20.18
CA PHE A 423 -0.17 -25.04 21.21
C PHE A 423 -0.44 -24.35 22.55
N THR A 424 -1.51 -24.74 23.23
CA THR A 424 -1.94 -24.05 24.47
C THR A 424 -1.16 -24.49 25.71
N GLU A 425 -0.30 -25.50 25.59
CA GLU A 425 0.46 -26.11 26.68
C GLU A 425 -0.43 -26.67 27.82
N LEU A 426 -1.73 -26.84 27.58
CA LEU A 426 -2.69 -27.31 28.57
C LEU A 426 -2.77 -28.84 28.68
N ASP A 427 -2.00 -29.61 27.89
CA ASP A 427 -2.18 -31.06 27.76
C ASP A 427 -2.09 -31.81 29.10
N ASP A 428 -1.04 -31.57 29.89
CA ASP A 428 -0.83 -32.22 31.18
C ASP A 428 -1.94 -31.91 32.21
N PHE A 429 -2.45 -30.69 32.19
CA PHE A 429 -3.55 -30.26 33.06
C PHE A 429 -4.87 -30.89 32.60
N LEU A 430 -5.17 -30.83 31.30
CA LEU A 430 -6.40 -31.35 30.71
C LEU A 430 -6.49 -32.88 30.76
N ARG A 431 -5.38 -33.60 30.90
CA ARG A 431 -5.36 -35.06 31.14
C ARG A 431 -5.85 -35.44 32.53
N LYS A 432 -5.79 -34.53 33.50
CA LYS A 432 -6.28 -34.75 34.88
C LYS A 432 -7.74 -34.31 35.06
N ILE A 433 -8.36 -33.81 34.00
CA ILE A 433 -9.70 -33.23 34.01
C ILE A 433 -10.60 -33.98 33.05
N ASP A 434 -11.64 -34.60 33.61
CA ASP A 434 -12.73 -35.23 32.86
C ASP A 434 -14.04 -34.45 33.07
N GLY A 435 -15.03 -34.64 32.19
CA GLY A 435 -16.30 -33.91 32.21
C GLY A 435 -16.35 -32.73 31.25
N THR A 436 -17.43 -31.95 31.33
CA THR A 436 -17.69 -30.84 30.40
C THR A 436 -17.85 -29.52 31.15
N PHE A 437 -17.27 -28.47 30.56
CA PHE A 437 -17.59 -27.10 30.89
C PHE A 437 -18.04 -26.37 29.62
N HIS A 438 -18.84 -25.34 29.78
CA HIS A 438 -19.26 -24.48 28.70
C HIS A 438 -19.21 -23.03 29.14
N ILE A 439 -18.59 -22.18 28.33
CA ILE A 439 -18.55 -20.74 28.49
C ILE A 439 -19.51 -20.13 27.47
N SER A 440 -20.49 -19.37 27.94
CA SER A 440 -21.68 -19.07 27.14
C SER A 440 -21.57 -17.84 26.24
N ASP A 441 -20.72 -16.88 26.60
CA ASP A 441 -20.70 -15.56 25.93
C ASP A 441 -19.29 -14.96 25.75
N PRO A 442 -18.28 -15.72 25.28
CA PRO A 442 -17.01 -15.11 24.91
C PRO A 442 -17.15 -14.22 23.68
N SER A 443 -16.33 -13.17 23.61
CA SER A 443 -16.24 -12.29 22.45
C SER A 443 -14.79 -11.95 22.11
N ILE A 444 -14.52 -11.75 20.83
CA ILE A 444 -13.27 -11.21 20.30
C ILE A 444 -13.61 -9.92 19.57
N LYS A 445 -13.05 -8.80 20.00
CA LYS A 445 -13.22 -7.50 19.38
C LYS A 445 -11.94 -7.07 18.68
N LEU A 446 -12.03 -6.98 17.35
CA LEU A 446 -11.00 -6.37 16.51
C LEU A 446 -11.27 -4.87 16.44
N LYS A 447 -10.47 -4.05 17.12
CA LYS A 447 -10.53 -2.59 17.02
C LYS A 447 -9.48 -2.11 16.03
N TYR A 448 -9.86 -1.29 15.06
CA TYR A 448 -8.94 -0.87 14.02
C TYR A 448 -9.12 0.60 13.65
N THR A 449 -8.04 1.17 13.14
CA THR A 449 -8.00 2.48 12.50
C THR A 449 -7.61 2.29 11.06
N ASN A 450 -8.40 2.84 10.14
CA ASN A 450 -8.23 2.66 8.70
C ASN A 450 -8.21 4.02 8.00
N SER A 451 -7.13 4.32 7.27
CA SER A 451 -7.02 5.49 6.39
C SER A 451 -6.90 5.12 4.90
N PHE A 452 -7.10 3.86 4.53
CA PHE A 452 -7.29 3.45 3.14
C PHE A 452 -8.75 3.64 2.73
N GLY A 453 -9.03 4.57 1.82
CA GLY A 453 -10.34 4.74 1.19
C GLY A 453 -10.61 3.66 0.14
N ILE A 454 -10.34 2.40 0.47
CA ILE A 454 -10.50 1.21 -0.35
C ILE A 454 -11.35 0.21 0.45
N PRO A 455 -12.44 -0.34 -0.12
CA PRO A 455 -13.18 -1.44 0.51
C PRO A 455 -12.30 -2.68 0.67
N VAL A 456 -12.29 -3.29 1.86
CA VAL A 456 -11.55 -4.53 2.13
C VAL A 456 -12.47 -5.59 2.71
N GLY A 457 -12.46 -6.76 2.08
CA GLY A 457 -13.14 -7.96 2.58
C GLY A 457 -12.15 -8.86 3.31
N ILE A 458 -12.53 -9.33 4.50
CA ILE A 458 -11.73 -10.20 5.36
C ILE A 458 -12.39 -11.57 5.42
N THR A 459 -11.58 -12.61 5.23
CA THR A 459 -11.92 -14.00 5.58
C THR A 459 -11.03 -14.42 6.74
N PHE A 460 -11.60 -14.94 7.81
CA PHE A 460 -10.83 -15.42 8.95
C PHE A 460 -11.34 -16.79 9.36
N GLU A 461 -10.43 -17.76 9.39
CA GLU A 461 -10.68 -19.13 9.78
C GLU A 461 -9.90 -19.42 11.06
N ALA A 462 -10.57 -20.00 12.05
CA ALA A 462 -9.91 -20.59 13.20
C ALA A 462 -10.58 -21.91 13.54
N LYS A 463 -9.82 -22.82 14.15
CA LYS A 463 -10.36 -24.04 14.73
C LYS A 463 -9.59 -24.43 15.98
N GLY A 464 -10.32 -24.88 16.99
CA GLY A 464 -9.77 -25.50 18.19
C GLY A 464 -9.81 -27.02 18.07
N LYS A 465 -8.77 -27.69 18.56
CA LYS A 465 -8.68 -29.15 18.59
C LYS A 465 -8.26 -29.66 19.97
N ARG A 466 -8.93 -30.71 20.44
CA ARG A 466 -8.59 -31.49 21.63
C ARG A 466 -8.74 -32.98 21.29
N GLY A 467 -7.63 -33.70 21.19
CA GLY A 467 -7.64 -35.10 20.74
C GLY A 467 -8.29 -35.26 19.36
N ALA A 468 -9.37 -36.06 19.27
CA ALA A 468 -10.14 -36.25 18.04
C ALA A 468 -11.22 -35.18 17.81
N SER A 469 -11.54 -34.36 18.81
CA SER A 469 -12.58 -33.33 18.72
C SER A 469 -12.01 -32.06 18.09
N VAL A 470 -12.70 -31.57 17.06
CA VAL A 470 -12.35 -30.33 16.34
C VAL A 470 -13.58 -29.46 16.26
N VAL A 471 -13.44 -28.17 16.59
CA VAL A 471 -14.49 -27.16 16.44
C VAL A 471 -13.94 -26.04 15.55
N ASN A 472 -14.62 -25.78 14.44
CA ASN A 472 -14.33 -24.65 13.57
C ASN A 472 -15.06 -23.41 14.06
N LEU A 473 -14.48 -22.23 13.85
CA LEU A 473 -15.06 -20.94 14.25
C LEU A 473 -16.31 -20.62 13.43
N ASP A 474 -16.39 -21.11 12.19
CA ASP A 474 -17.52 -20.91 11.27
C ASP A 474 -17.92 -19.42 11.12
N LEU A 475 -16.94 -18.53 11.11
CA LEU A 475 -17.14 -17.10 10.87
C LEU A 475 -17.30 -16.83 9.37
N ALA A 476 -18.39 -16.18 8.97
CA ALA A 476 -18.59 -15.75 7.59
C ALA A 476 -17.63 -14.59 7.23
N PRO A 477 -17.21 -14.46 5.96
CA PRO A 477 -16.45 -13.30 5.51
C PRO A 477 -17.18 -11.99 5.82
N PHE A 478 -16.42 -10.96 6.19
CA PHE A 478 -16.97 -9.67 6.57
C PHE A 478 -16.16 -8.53 5.94
N ASN A 479 -16.77 -7.36 5.79
CA ASN A 479 -16.07 -6.16 5.33
C ASN A 479 -15.67 -5.31 6.53
N ILE A 480 -14.51 -4.68 6.44
CA ILE A 480 -14.14 -3.61 7.36
C ILE A 480 -14.63 -2.27 6.83
N ASP A 481 -14.96 -1.37 7.74
CA ASP A 481 -15.28 0.01 7.40
C ASP A 481 -14.04 0.69 6.84
N TYR A 482 -14.27 1.65 5.93
CA TYR A 482 -13.21 2.45 5.32
C TYR A 482 -13.68 3.91 5.20
N PRO A 483 -12.75 4.88 5.25
CA PRO A 483 -13.08 6.28 5.07
C PRO A 483 -13.59 6.55 3.65
N VAL A 484 -14.62 7.39 3.55
CA VAL A 484 -15.11 7.92 2.28
C VAL A 484 -14.72 9.39 2.20
N TYR A 485 -14.17 9.82 1.05
CA TYR A 485 -13.75 11.20 0.84
C TYR A 485 -14.86 12.19 1.23
N PRO A 486 -14.56 13.30 1.95
CA PRO A 486 -13.22 13.80 2.30
C PRO A 486 -12.65 13.29 3.63
N VAL A 487 -13.30 12.32 4.28
CA VAL A 487 -12.78 11.72 5.51
C VAL A 487 -11.48 10.97 5.15
N ARG A 488 -10.42 11.20 5.92
CA ARG A 488 -9.10 10.58 5.68
C ARG A 488 -8.87 9.33 6.51
N GLU A 489 -9.48 9.23 7.68
CA GLU A 489 -9.26 8.16 8.64
C GLU A 489 -10.55 7.91 9.44
N ILE A 490 -10.80 6.66 9.77
CA ILE A 490 -11.84 6.26 10.71
C ILE A 490 -11.29 5.28 11.75
N THR A 491 -11.94 5.23 12.90
CA THR A 491 -11.76 4.16 13.88
C THR A 491 -13.07 3.37 13.97
N SER A 492 -12.98 2.05 13.86
CA SER A 492 -14.13 1.15 13.97
C SER A 492 -13.75 -0.15 14.68
N SER A 493 -14.71 -1.06 14.81
CA SER A 493 -14.47 -2.37 15.39
C SER A 493 -15.39 -3.43 14.82
N TYR A 494 -14.89 -4.66 14.71
CA TYR A 494 -15.66 -5.85 14.39
C TYR A 494 -15.66 -6.80 15.59
N THR A 495 -16.84 -7.29 15.98
CA THR A 495 -16.98 -8.23 17.11
C THR A 495 -17.33 -9.61 16.58
N ILE A 496 -16.53 -10.60 16.99
CA ILE A 496 -16.80 -12.03 16.81
C ILE A 496 -17.34 -12.54 18.14
N ASP A 497 -18.55 -13.08 18.13
CA ASP A 497 -19.23 -13.60 19.33
C ASP A 497 -20.14 -14.79 18.95
N LYS A 498 -21.00 -15.20 19.87
CA LYS A 498 -21.94 -16.32 19.67
C LYS A 498 -22.97 -16.10 18.56
N THR A 499 -23.17 -14.86 18.10
CA THR A 499 -24.19 -14.52 17.09
C THR A 499 -23.70 -14.73 15.67
N ASN A 500 -22.39 -14.71 15.45
CA ASN A 500 -21.77 -14.82 14.13
C ASN A 500 -20.68 -15.89 14.03
N SER A 501 -20.44 -16.65 15.11
CA SER A 501 -19.40 -17.68 15.16
C SER A 501 -19.69 -18.76 16.19
N LYS A 502 -18.93 -19.86 16.13
CA LYS A 502 -18.85 -20.92 17.15
C LYS A 502 -17.72 -20.67 18.16
N LEU A 503 -17.39 -19.41 18.42
CA LEU A 503 -16.41 -19.06 19.45
C LEU A 503 -16.73 -19.68 20.83
N PRO A 504 -17.99 -19.71 21.33
CA PRO A 504 -18.31 -20.39 22.58
C PRO A 504 -17.89 -21.86 22.60
N ASP A 505 -18.09 -22.58 21.49
CA ASP A 505 -17.76 -24.00 21.38
C ASP A 505 -16.26 -24.25 21.34
N ILE A 506 -15.49 -23.37 20.67
CA ILE A 506 -14.01 -23.45 20.66
C ILE A 506 -13.45 -23.24 22.07
N ILE A 507 -13.90 -22.19 22.76
CA ILE A 507 -13.42 -21.86 24.11
C ILE A 507 -13.86 -22.92 25.13
N SER A 508 -15.00 -23.58 24.90
CA SER A 508 -15.51 -24.69 25.70
C SER A 508 -14.87 -26.05 25.39
N LEU A 509 -14.09 -26.18 24.30
CA LEU A 509 -13.42 -27.42 23.88
C LEU A 509 -12.13 -27.73 24.67
N PRO A 510 -11.78 -26.92 25.69
CA PRO A 510 -10.41 -26.44 25.96
C PRO A 510 -9.35 -27.02 25.00
N PRO A 511 -9.05 -26.37 23.87
CA PRO A 511 -8.19 -26.94 22.85
C PRO A 511 -6.74 -27.09 23.32
N THR A 512 -6.08 -28.18 22.91
CA THR A 512 -4.62 -28.35 23.00
C THR A 512 -3.91 -27.65 21.83
N GLU A 513 -4.62 -27.48 20.71
CA GLU A 513 -4.15 -26.83 19.49
C GLU A 513 -5.21 -25.83 19.00
N VAL A 514 -4.79 -24.61 18.67
CA VAL A 514 -5.61 -23.62 17.97
C VAL A 514 -4.91 -23.25 16.67
N SER A 515 -5.51 -23.60 15.53
CA SER A 515 -4.98 -23.19 14.22
C SER A 515 -5.82 -22.09 13.62
N PHE A 516 -5.19 -21.11 12.99
CA PHE A 516 -5.85 -19.99 12.34
C PHE A 516 -5.22 -19.66 10.99
N SER A 517 -6.00 -19.07 10.10
CA SER A 517 -5.60 -18.55 8.79
C SER A 517 -6.61 -17.49 8.35
N GLY A 518 -6.30 -16.73 7.32
CA GLY A 518 -7.25 -15.76 6.79
C GLY A 518 -6.73 -15.07 5.55
N SER A 519 -7.52 -14.14 5.02
CA SER A 519 -7.09 -13.28 3.93
C SER A 519 -7.80 -11.94 3.95
N GLY A 520 -7.12 -10.93 3.44
CA GLY A 520 -7.68 -9.62 3.17
C GLY A 520 -7.68 -9.36 1.67
N LYS A 521 -8.84 -9.03 1.09
CA LYS A 521 -9.00 -8.71 -0.33
C LYS A 521 -9.44 -7.26 -0.52
N LEU A 522 -8.64 -6.47 -1.22
CA LEU A 522 -9.00 -5.13 -1.67
C LEU A 522 -10.06 -5.21 -2.78
N ASN A 523 -10.99 -4.24 -2.81
CA ASN A 523 -12.04 -4.15 -3.81
C ASN A 523 -12.79 -5.49 -4.02
N PRO A 524 -13.24 -6.18 -2.96
CA PRO A 524 -13.71 -7.57 -3.07
C PRO A 524 -14.87 -7.76 -4.05
N ALA A 525 -15.69 -6.73 -4.26
CA ALA A 525 -16.85 -6.72 -5.16
C ALA A 525 -16.82 -5.56 -6.18
N THR A 526 -15.75 -4.76 -6.25
CA THR A 526 -15.68 -3.58 -7.13
C THR A 526 -15.01 -3.97 -8.44
N PRO A 527 -15.68 -3.84 -9.61
CA PRO A 527 -15.04 -4.11 -10.90
C PRO A 527 -14.10 -2.97 -11.32
N PRO A 528 -13.10 -3.25 -12.19
CA PRO A 528 -12.29 -2.23 -12.85
C PRO A 528 -13.15 -1.16 -13.55
N GLY A 529 -12.63 0.06 -13.65
CA GLY A 529 -13.36 1.23 -14.16
C GLY A 529 -14.14 2.01 -13.09
N THR A 530 -14.33 1.44 -11.89
CA THR A 530 -14.97 2.11 -10.75
C THR A 530 -13.90 2.89 -9.94
N ARG A 531 -13.52 4.08 -10.41
CA ARG A 531 -12.41 4.90 -9.88
C ARG A 531 -12.75 5.69 -8.60
N ASN A 532 -13.47 5.06 -7.66
CA ASN A 532 -14.01 5.75 -6.48
C ASN A 532 -13.14 5.63 -5.23
N ASN A 533 -11.99 4.96 -5.32
CA ASN A 533 -11.12 4.76 -4.18
C ASN A 533 -10.21 5.96 -3.98
N TYR A 534 -9.85 6.19 -2.72
CA TYR A 534 -8.89 7.21 -2.33
C TYR A 534 -7.78 6.60 -1.49
N VAL A 535 -6.54 6.92 -1.82
CA VAL A 535 -5.37 6.65 -0.99
C VAL A 535 -4.64 7.94 -0.72
N TYR A 536 -4.11 8.09 0.48
CA TYR A 536 -3.31 9.23 0.91
C TYR A 536 -1.86 8.78 1.07
N GLY A 537 -0.87 9.66 0.83
CA GLY A 537 0.55 9.26 0.90
C GLY A 537 0.96 8.61 2.23
N ASN A 538 0.24 8.94 3.31
CA ASN A 538 0.41 8.38 4.66
C ASN A 538 -0.68 7.37 5.07
N SER A 539 -1.45 6.82 4.13
CA SER A 539 -2.49 5.83 4.44
C SER A 539 -1.90 4.60 5.14
N SER A 540 -2.61 4.15 6.16
CA SER A 540 -2.26 3.04 7.03
C SER A 540 -3.51 2.35 7.57
N PHE A 541 -3.34 1.08 7.94
CA PHE A 541 -4.32 0.32 8.69
C PHE A 541 -3.63 -0.28 9.91
N SER A 542 -4.22 -0.06 11.08
CA SER A 542 -3.72 -0.64 12.33
C SER A 542 -4.86 -1.31 13.07
N ALA A 543 -4.60 -2.49 13.65
CA ALA A 543 -5.61 -3.23 14.41
C ALA A 543 -5.07 -3.75 15.74
N SER A 544 -5.98 -3.86 16.70
CA SER A 544 -5.78 -4.36 18.06
C SER A 544 -6.86 -5.37 18.40
N LEU A 545 -6.50 -6.39 19.15
CA LEU A 545 -7.38 -7.49 19.53
C LEU A 545 -7.72 -7.39 21.02
N GLU A 546 -9.00 -7.53 21.34
CA GLU A 546 -9.49 -7.65 22.72
C GLU A 546 -10.38 -8.89 22.82
N ILE A 547 -9.95 -9.88 23.61
CA ILE A 547 -10.74 -11.08 23.90
C ILE A 547 -11.37 -10.89 25.27
N GLU A 548 -12.68 -11.05 25.37
CA GLU A 548 -13.40 -10.99 26.64
C GLU A 548 -14.12 -12.32 26.88
N VAL A 549 -13.81 -12.96 28.00
CA VAL A 549 -14.41 -14.22 28.46
C VAL A 549 -15.11 -13.94 29.78
N PRO A 550 -16.43 -13.76 29.78
CA PRO A 550 -17.19 -13.57 31.02
C PRO A 550 -17.22 -14.87 31.82
N MET A 551 -17.16 -14.79 33.15
CA MET A 551 -17.33 -15.94 34.05
C MET A 551 -18.80 -16.35 34.17
N GLU A 552 -19.42 -16.57 33.01
CA GLU A 552 -20.73 -17.15 32.81
C GLU A 552 -20.55 -18.51 32.16
N LEU A 553 -20.73 -19.55 32.97
CA LEU A 553 -20.39 -20.90 32.58
C LEU A 553 -21.29 -21.93 33.24
N ARG A 554 -21.36 -23.13 32.66
CA ARG A 554 -21.95 -24.31 33.29
C ARG A 554 -20.94 -25.44 33.35
N ILE A 555 -20.96 -26.16 34.46
CA ILE A 555 -20.08 -27.30 34.70
C ILE A 555 -20.96 -28.50 35.00
N ASN A 556 -20.79 -29.56 34.22
CA ASN A 556 -21.47 -30.83 34.45
C ASN A 556 -20.44 -31.93 34.67
N ASN A 557 -20.38 -32.41 35.92
CA ASN A 557 -19.54 -33.53 36.33
C ASN A 557 -18.06 -33.34 35.96
N LEU A 558 -17.50 -32.16 36.25
CA LEU A 558 -16.08 -31.90 36.01
C LEU A 558 -15.27 -32.53 37.12
N GLN A 559 -14.49 -33.55 36.78
CA GLN A 559 -13.74 -34.36 37.72
C GLN A 559 -12.26 -33.99 37.67
N PHE A 560 -11.68 -33.75 38.84
CA PHE A 560 -10.25 -33.57 39.04
C PHE A 560 -9.75 -34.68 39.96
N ALA A 561 -8.77 -35.45 39.50
CA ALA A 561 -8.18 -36.54 40.27
C ALA A 561 -6.69 -36.28 40.54
N ASP A 562 -6.27 -36.48 41.79
CA ASP A 562 -4.86 -36.45 42.17
C ASP A 562 -4.50 -37.67 43.03
N THR A 563 -3.28 -38.16 42.85
CA THR A 563 -2.79 -39.38 43.50
C THR A 563 -1.57 -39.04 44.34
N ILE A 564 -1.68 -39.25 45.65
CA ILE A 564 -0.57 -39.06 46.59
C ILE A 564 -0.09 -40.39 47.16
N ASP A 565 1.13 -40.38 47.69
CA ASP A 565 1.62 -41.49 48.52
C ASP A 565 0.72 -41.67 49.74
N ASN A 566 0.45 -42.92 50.08
CA ASN A 566 -0.37 -43.21 51.22
C ASN A 566 0.40 -42.92 52.52
N PHE A 567 0.20 -41.71 53.06
CA PHE A 567 0.81 -41.27 54.31
C PHE A 567 0.37 -42.06 55.56
N LEU A 568 -0.62 -42.95 55.44
CA LEU A 568 -1.05 -43.86 56.52
C LEU A 568 -0.32 -45.21 56.45
N LYS A 569 0.40 -45.51 55.36
CA LYS A 569 1.21 -46.71 55.27
C LYS A 569 2.52 -46.47 56.04
N SER A 570 2.73 -47.22 57.12
CA SER A 570 4.00 -47.23 57.83
C SER A 570 4.96 -48.20 57.14
N ASP A 571 6.11 -47.70 56.68
CA ASP A 571 7.21 -48.57 56.28
C ASP A 571 7.81 -49.23 57.54
N ASP A 572 8.09 -50.52 57.45
CA ASP A 572 8.49 -51.41 58.54
C ASP A 572 9.43 -50.78 59.59
N GLY A 573 9.01 -50.75 60.87
CA GLY A 573 9.95 -50.81 62.01
C GLY A 573 9.81 -49.83 63.18
N ASP A 574 9.03 -48.75 63.11
CA ASP A 574 8.86 -47.84 64.26
C ASP A 574 7.73 -48.31 65.20
N ASP A 575 8.06 -49.30 66.04
CA ASP A 575 7.15 -49.94 66.99
C ASP A 575 6.72 -49.03 68.16
N ASP A 576 7.31 -47.83 68.26
CA ASP A 576 7.14 -46.89 69.38
C ASP A 576 6.16 -45.72 69.12
N SER A 577 5.48 -45.67 67.95
CA SER A 577 4.42 -44.68 67.74
C SER A 577 3.14 -45.06 68.51
N PRO A 578 2.67 -44.26 69.48
CA PRO A 578 1.47 -44.57 70.26
C PRO A 578 0.16 -44.48 69.45
N LEU A 579 0.23 -44.06 68.19
CA LEU A 579 -0.91 -43.89 67.28
C LEU A 579 -0.64 -44.62 65.95
N LYS A 580 -0.82 -45.94 65.94
CA LYS A 580 -0.85 -46.73 64.70
C LYS A 580 -2.24 -46.63 64.05
N PRO A 581 -2.37 -46.49 62.71
CA PRO A 581 -3.67 -46.47 62.02
C PRO A 581 -4.56 -47.68 62.38
N GLU A 582 -3.94 -48.84 62.54
CA GLU A 582 -4.57 -50.10 62.99
C GLU A 582 -5.13 -50.06 64.42
N ASN A 583 -4.66 -49.12 65.26
CA ASN A 583 -5.20 -48.86 66.59
C ASN A 583 -6.27 -47.76 66.58
N MET A 584 -6.81 -47.37 65.42
CA MET A 584 -7.88 -46.36 65.32
C MET A 584 -9.24 -47.04 65.09
N GLU A 585 -10.23 -46.76 65.94
CA GLU A 585 -11.59 -47.29 65.75
C GLU A 585 -12.33 -46.46 64.69
N PHE A 586 -12.25 -45.12 64.78
CA PHE A 586 -12.64 -44.24 63.70
C PHE A 586 -11.96 -42.87 63.79
N PHE A 587 -11.90 -42.23 62.63
CA PHE A 587 -11.65 -40.82 62.44
C PHE A 587 -12.83 -40.26 61.64
N ARG A 588 -13.47 -39.20 62.12
CA ARG A 588 -14.60 -38.56 61.43
C ARG A 588 -14.32 -37.09 61.23
N LEU A 589 -14.34 -36.65 59.98
CA LEU A 589 -14.25 -35.24 59.63
C LEU A 589 -15.65 -34.72 59.33
N LYS A 590 -16.20 -33.92 60.24
CA LYS A 590 -17.47 -33.23 60.06
C LYS A 590 -17.21 -31.84 59.49
N ILE A 591 -17.58 -31.63 58.23
CA ILE A 591 -17.49 -30.36 57.52
C ILE A 591 -18.89 -29.76 57.45
N THR A 592 -19.05 -28.54 57.96
CA THR A 592 -20.24 -27.72 57.73
C THR A 592 -19.85 -26.53 56.88
N ALA A 593 -20.52 -26.32 55.75
CA ALA A 593 -20.25 -25.20 54.84
C ALA A 593 -21.53 -24.43 54.53
N SER A 594 -21.42 -23.11 54.36
CA SER A 594 -22.43 -22.24 53.79
C SER A 594 -21.84 -21.64 52.52
N ASN A 595 -22.32 -22.12 51.38
CA ASN A 595 -21.75 -21.81 50.08
C ASN A 595 -22.63 -20.81 49.33
N GLY A 596 -22.06 -19.64 49.05
CA GLY A 596 -22.63 -18.59 48.21
C GLY A 596 -22.17 -18.64 46.75
N PHE A 597 -21.32 -19.60 46.36
CA PHE A 597 -20.95 -19.80 44.95
C PHE A 597 -21.96 -20.71 44.24
N PRO A 598 -22.24 -20.47 42.94
CA PRO A 598 -23.12 -21.34 42.15
C PRO A 598 -22.40 -22.62 41.68
N LEU A 599 -21.51 -23.16 42.53
CA LEU A 599 -20.64 -24.31 42.28
C LEU A 599 -20.67 -25.23 43.49
N GLY A 600 -21.00 -26.50 43.28
CA GLY A 600 -20.91 -27.55 44.29
C GLY A 600 -19.68 -28.41 44.08
N ALA A 601 -19.22 -29.03 45.17
CA ALA A 601 -18.13 -29.99 45.13
C ALA A 601 -18.49 -31.26 45.92
N SER A 602 -18.06 -32.37 45.36
CA SER A 602 -18.07 -33.68 45.98
C SER A 602 -16.65 -34.25 46.00
N LEU A 603 -16.35 -35.08 46.98
CA LEU A 603 -15.05 -35.72 47.14
C LEU A 603 -15.23 -37.24 47.19
N LYS A 604 -14.34 -37.95 46.50
CA LYS A 604 -14.17 -39.39 46.62
C LYS A 604 -12.71 -39.69 46.95
N ILE A 605 -12.48 -40.49 47.98
CA ILE A 605 -11.13 -40.92 48.40
C ILE A 605 -11.01 -42.41 48.11
N ILE A 606 -10.01 -42.81 47.33
CA ILE A 606 -9.79 -44.20 46.93
C ILE A 606 -8.43 -44.66 47.46
N LEU A 607 -8.41 -45.75 48.21
CA LEU A 607 -7.18 -46.45 48.58
C LEU A 607 -6.79 -47.38 47.44
N HIS A 608 -5.58 -47.22 46.90
CA HIS A 608 -5.11 -47.94 45.72
C HIS A 608 -3.80 -48.69 46.00
N ASP A 609 -3.78 -49.98 45.67
CA ASP A 609 -2.58 -50.81 45.67
C ASP A 609 -1.96 -50.75 44.27
N SER A 610 -0.77 -50.17 44.19
CA SER A 610 -0.05 -49.96 42.94
C SER A 610 0.67 -51.21 42.43
N LEU A 611 0.95 -52.19 43.30
CA LEU A 611 1.55 -53.47 42.93
C LEU A 611 0.54 -54.38 42.22
N THR A 612 -0.70 -54.41 42.70
CA THR A 612 -1.78 -55.24 42.12
C THR A 612 -2.72 -54.48 41.18
N ALA A 613 -2.58 -53.16 41.11
CA ALA A 613 -3.46 -52.24 40.37
C ALA A 613 -4.94 -52.33 40.80
N THR A 614 -5.19 -52.52 42.10
CA THR A 614 -6.56 -52.68 42.64
C THR A 614 -6.96 -51.55 43.58
N ASN A 615 -8.24 -51.15 43.52
CA ASN A 615 -8.83 -50.22 44.46
C ASN A 615 -9.34 -51.00 45.69
N LEU A 616 -8.74 -50.77 46.85
CA LEU A 616 -8.97 -51.54 48.07
C LEU A 616 -10.15 -51.03 48.90
N TYR A 617 -10.42 -49.73 48.85
CA TYR A 617 -11.51 -49.09 49.59
C TYR A 617 -11.87 -47.74 48.98
N THR A 618 -13.12 -47.29 49.13
CA THR A 618 -13.56 -45.98 48.64
C THR A 618 -14.48 -45.28 49.63
N ILE A 619 -14.14 -44.04 49.98
CA ILE A 619 -15.01 -43.14 50.73
C ILE A 619 -15.68 -42.18 49.74
N ASN A 620 -17.00 -42.05 49.83
CA ASN A 620 -17.77 -41.08 49.05
C ASN A 620 -18.30 -39.98 49.96
N ALA A 621 -18.00 -38.74 49.62
CA ALA A 621 -18.49 -37.52 50.26
C ALA A 621 -19.19 -36.65 49.20
N PRO A 622 -20.45 -36.96 48.84
CA PRO A 622 -21.13 -36.36 47.69
C PRO A 622 -21.49 -34.88 47.85
N ASP A 623 -21.47 -34.34 49.08
CA ASP A 623 -21.99 -33.00 49.40
C ASP A 623 -20.98 -32.18 50.23
N ILE A 624 -19.69 -32.17 49.89
CA ILE A 624 -18.68 -31.35 50.60
C ILE A 624 -19.19 -29.91 50.71
N PHE A 625 -19.66 -29.35 49.60
CA PHE A 625 -20.59 -28.23 49.60
C PHE A 625 -21.54 -28.27 48.41
N LYS A 626 -22.78 -27.84 48.64
CA LYS A 626 -23.83 -27.76 47.61
C LYS A 626 -23.77 -26.42 46.88
N PRO A 627 -24.12 -26.36 45.59
CA PRO A 627 -24.15 -25.09 44.86
C PRO A 627 -25.25 -24.17 45.41
N ALA A 628 -24.99 -22.87 45.42
CA ALA A 628 -25.96 -21.86 45.84
C ALA A 628 -27.20 -21.80 44.92
N LEU A 629 -28.33 -21.30 45.42
CA LEU A 629 -29.52 -21.09 44.58
C LEU A 629 -29.32 -19.89 43.66
N VAL A 630 -29.78 -19.99 42.41
CA VAL A 630 -29.63 -18.94 41.39
C VAL A 630 -30.99 -18.52 40.81
N ASP A 631 -31.11 -17.25 40.44
CA ASP A 631 -32.25 -16.70 39.70
C ASP A 631 -32.23 -17.10 38.21
N ALA A 632 -33.21 -16.65 37.43
CA ALA A 632 -33.31 -16.91 36.00
C ALA A 632 -32.06 -16.49 35.19
N SER A 633 -31.35 -15.45 35.61
CA SER A 633 -30.14 -14.92 34.96
C SER A 633 -28.85 -15.65 35.35
N GLY A 634 -28.94 -16.64 36.25
CA GLY A 634 -27.78 -17.39 36.76
C GLY A 634 -27.04 -16.68 37.89
N LYS A 635 -27.60 -15.60 38.46
CA LYS A 635 -27.03 -14.90 39.62
C LYS A 635 -27.52 -15.55 40.92
N VAL A 636 -26.66 -15.64 41.93
CA VAL A 636 -26.98 -16.26 43.22
C VAL A 636 -27.98 -15.41 43.99
N THR A 637 -29.01 -16.06 44.53
CA THR A 637 -30.06 -15.43 45.36
C THR A 637 -29.91 -15.78 46.83
N SER A 638 -29.45 -16.99 47.15
CA SER A 638 -29.19 -17.42 48.51
C SER A 638 -28.12 -18.50 48.60
N ALA A 639 -27.30 -18.42 49.64
CA ALA A 639 -26.33 -19.46 49.99
C ALA A 639 -27.02 -20.74 50.45
N VAL A 640 -26.37 -21.88 50.24
CA VAL A 640 -26.87 -23.19 50.68
C VAL A 640 -25.95 -23.75 51.74
N GLU A 641 -26.54 -24.20 52.85
CA GLU A 641 -25.82 -24.92 53.90
C GLU A 641 -25.71 -26.41 53.56
N SER A 642 -24.53 -26.97 53.82
CA SER A 642 -24.25 -28.40 53.73
C SER A 642 -23.54 -28.87 54.99
N GLU A 643 -23.85 -30.10 55.38
CA GLU A 643 -23.11 -30.83 56.41
C GLU A 643 -22.69 -32.18 55.83
N THR A 644 -21.40 -32.45 55.84
CA THR A 644 -20.82 -33.70 55.37
C THR A 644 -19.94 -34.31 56.45
N ILE A 645 -20.17 -35.59 56.75
CA ILE A 645 -19.35 -36.35 57.68
C ILE A 645 -18.59 -37.38 56.86
N ILE A 646 -17.28 -37.20 56.75
CA ILE A 646 -16.37 -38.16 56.14
C ILE A 646 -15.95 -39.13 57.23
N ASN A 647 -16.41 -40.39 57.13
CA ASN A 647 -16.13 -41.44 58.10
C ASN A 647 -15.00 -42.34 57.60
N PHE A 648 -13.91 -42.36 58.37
CA PHE A 648 -12.78 -43.25 58.19
C PHE A 648 -12.86 -44.26 59.34
N ASP A 649 -13.40 -45.45 59.06
CA ASP A 649 -13.62 -46.49 60.05
C ASP A 649 -12.47 -47.50 60.11
N SER A 650 -12.61 -48.52 60.96
CA SER A 650 -11.62 -49.59 61.09
C SER A 650 -11.35 -50.34 59.78
N GLU A 651 -12.33 -50.41 58.87
CA GLU A 651 -12.14 -51.06 57.56
C GLU A 651 -11.25 -50.20 56.67
N PHE A 652 -11.51 -48.89 56.60
CA PHE A 652 -10.63 -47.95 55.92
C PHE A 652 -9.18 -48.09 56.42
N PHE A 653 -8.96 -48.09 57.74
CA PHE A 653 -7.61 -48.19 58.30
C PHE A 653 -6.94 -49.54 58.00
N SER A 654 -7.68 -50.65 58.07
CA SER A 654 -7.18 -51.99 57.71
C SER A 654 -6.80 -52.09 56.22
N LYS A 655 -7.54 -51.43 55.34
CA LYS A 655 -7.21 -51.34 53.91
C LYS A 655 -6.10 -50.34 53.63
N SER A 656 -5.95 -49.31 54.46
CA SER A 656 -4.91 -48.29 54.31
C SER A 656 -3.51 -48.86 54.52
N SER A 657 -3.31 -49.85 55.40
CA SER A 657 -1.98 -50.48 55.54
C SER A 657 -1.56 -51.30 54.30
N GLN A 658 -2.53 -51.71 53.47
CA GLN A 658 -2.31 -52.49 52.25
C GLN A 658 -2.21 -51.62 50.99
N ALA A 659 -2.68 -50.37 51.02
CA ALA A 659 -2.66 -49.47 49.88
C ALA A 659 -1.34 -48.71 49.77
N ASP A 660 -0.79 -48.59 48.57
CA ASP A 660 0.42 -47.78 48.33
C ASP A 660 0.08 -46.31 48.10
N LYS A 661 -1.09 -46.03 47.54
CA LYS A 661 -1.50 -44.71 47.08
C LYS A 661 -2.89 -44.34 47.59
N MET A 662 -3.14 -43.04 47.70
CA MET A 662 -4.47 -42.48 47.91
C MET A 662 -4.84 -41.57 46.74
N ILE A 663 -5.98 -41.84 46.11
CA ILE A 663 -6.50 -41.06 45.00
C ILE A 663 -7.66 -40.19 45.50
N PHE A 664 -7.54 -38.89 45.36
CA PHE A 664 -8.57 -37.90 45.68
C PHE A 664 -9.24 -37.47 44.38
N VAL A 665 -10.52 -37.77 44.24
CA VAL A 665 -11.34 -37.38 43.08
C VAL A 665 -12.35 -36.34 43.53
N PHE A 666 -12.15 -35.10 43.12
CA PHE A 666 -13.10 -34.02 43.28
C PHE A 666 -14.03 -34.01 42.07
N ASN A 667 -15.32 -33.81 42.30
CA ASN A 667 -16.29 -33.63 41.23
C ASN A 667 -17.11 -32.37 41.45
N LEU A 668 -17.12 -31.51 40.44
CA LEU A 668 -17.69 -30.17 40.45
C LEU A 668 -18.95 -30.11 39.58
N ILE A 669 -19.95 -29.38 40.06
CA ILE A 669 -21.22 -29.18 39.34
C ILE A 669 -21.79 -27.78 39.63
N THR A 670 -22.26 -27.08 38.61
CA THR A 670 -22.91 -25.78 38.82
C THR A 670 -24.38 -25.91 39.23
N SER A 671 -24.96 -24.83 39.77
CA SER A 671 -26.39 -24.77 40.12
C SER A 671 -27.29 -25.17 38.93
N GLY A 672 -28.46 -25.73 39.21
CA GLY A 672 -29.34 -26.25 38.16
C GLY A 672 -28.86 -27.57 37.53
N GLY A 673 -28.01 -28.32 38.24
CA GLY A 673 -27.55 -29.64 37.83
C GLY A 673 -26.62 -29.61 36.61
N GLY A 674 -25.85 -28.54 36.43
CA GLY A 674 -24.94 -28.39 35.29
C GLY A 674 -25.61 -28.13 33.94
N THR A 675 -26.93 -27.93 33.91
CA THR A 675 -27.68 -27.68 32.65
C THR A 675 -27.85 -26.20 32.33
N LYS A 676 -27.72 -25.35 33.36
CA LYS A 676 -27.95 -23.91 33.31
C LYS A 676 -26.65 -23.14 33.50
N ASP A 677 -26.49 -22.08 32.70
CA ASP A 677 -25.38 -21.16 32.83
C ASP A 677 -25.53 -20.32 34.10
N VAL A 678 -24.43 -20.22 34.85
CA VAL A 678 -24.38 -19.48 36.11
C VAL A 678 -23.25 -18.46 36.06
N LYS A 679 -23.45 -17.37 36.79
CA LYS A 679 -22.53 -16.22 36.80
C LYS A 679 -21.75 -16.18 38.09
N PHE A 680 -20.43 -16.08 37.98
CA PHE A 680 -19.54 -15.92 39.12
C PHE A 680 -19.25 -14.44 39.39
N TYR A 681 -19.48 -14.03 40.63
CA TYR A 681 -19.21 -12.68 41.11
C TYR A 681 -18.15 -12.76 42.22
N SER A 682 -17.33 -11.71 42.31
CA SER A 682 -16.16 -11.69 43.21
C SER A 682 -16.54 -11.61 44.69
N ASP A 683 -17.77 -11.17 45.00
CA ASP A 683 -18.33 -10.96 46.34
C ASP A 683 -19.06 -12.18 46.91
N TYR A 684 -19.22 -13.26 46.14
CA TYR A 684 -19.69 -14.54 46.65
C TYR A 684 -18.71 -15.13 47.67
N LYS A 685 -19.24 -15.84 48.67
CA LYS A 685 -18.47 -16.35 49.81
C LYS A 685 -18.73 -17.82 50.09
N LEU A 686 -17.69 -18.53 50.50
CA LEU A 686 -17.76 -19.86 51.10
C LEU A 686 -17.30 -19.77 52.56
N ASN A 687 -18.24 -20.02 53.48
CA ASN A 687 -17.95 -20.16 54.89
C ASN A 687 -17.88 -21.64 55.23
N PHE A 688 -16.82 -22.10 55.90
CA PHE A 688 -16.72 -23.50 56.31
C PHE A 688 -16.15 -23.67 57.73
N LYS A 689 -16.56 -24.76 58.37
CA LYS A 689 -16.00 -25.25 59.64
C LYS A 689 -15.81 -26.75 59.52
N ALA A 690 -14.63 -27.24 59.88
CA ALA A 690 -14.30 -28.65 59.96
C ALA A 690 -14.03 -29.02 61.42
N ASN A 691 -14.72 -30.05 61.92
CA ASN A 691 -14.51 -30.62 63.23
C ASN A 691 -14.03 -32.05 63.07
N LEU A 692 -12.97 -32.40 63.78
CA LEU A 692 -12.38 -33.71 63.78
C LEU A 692 -12.84 -34.48 65.02
N LEU A 693 -13.40 -35.67 64.84
CA LEU A 693 -13.69 -36.61 65.92
C LEU A 693 -12.77 -37.82 65.77
N VAL A 694 -12.02 -38.14 66.81
CA VAL A 694 -11.04 -39.25 66.82
C VAL A 694 -11.40 -40.20 67.95
N LYS A 695 -11.45 -41.50 67.67
CA LYS A 695 -11.59 -42.55 68.66
C LYS A 695 -10.47 -43.58 68.51
N PRO A 696 -9.33 -43.39 69.19
CA PRO A 696 -8.28 -44.39 69.22
C PRO A 696 -8.69 -45.57 70.12
N ASN A 697 -8.17 -46.74 69.81
CA ASN A 697 -8.23 -47.94 70.62
C ASN A 697 -6.87 -48.15 71.28
N LEU A 698 -6.72 -47.59 72.49
CA LEU A 698 -5.46 -47.62 73.22
C LEU A 698 -5.38 -48.92 74.05
N ASN A 699 -4.42 -49.77 73.70
CA ASN A 699 -4.08 -50.96 74.47
C ASN A 699 -2.83 -50.63 75.32
N PHE A 700 -2.98 -50.65 76.65
CA PHE A 700 -1.89 -50.48 77.61
C PHE A 700 -1.46 -51.81 78.22
#